data_AF-A0A5K1D500-F1
#
_entry.id   AF-A0A5K1D500-F1
#
_cell.length_a   1.000
_cell.length_b   1.000
_cell.length_c   1.000
_cell.angle_alpha   90.00
_cell.angle_beta   90.00
_cell.angle_gamma   90.00
#
_symmetry.space_group_name_H-M   'P 1'
#
loop_
_entity.id
_entity.type
_entity.pdbx_description
1 polymer ?
#
loop_
_entity_poly.entity_id
_entity_poly.type
_entity_poly.pdbx_seq_one_letter_code
_entity_poly.pdbx_strand_id
1 'polypeptide(L)'
;EMNVHWEGSCVSKVQVSWRGDGKFFATLVSAGGSSSLSRIRIWDRETGASLSSSEYKVFMGGSLDWMPSGAKLVAAYDRATEQKCPLIVGFERNGLERGSFSIDDAVEATVDMLKWNCNSELLASLSRCKEYDSLKVWHFSNNHWYLKHESRHSKTDYVSFCWDPVKPLNLIAWMQDGKFRSKNFAWVTAVTEKSIALVIDNCSILVSPLSMSLIPPPFSLFSLKFQSAVQDIAVLSQHSKNRLAVALSDGCLSIVELPLMDSWENLEGKEFIIESCHSDYSFVGIGHLTWLNHQVVIAIGLCESGVDDACHEKFSRNNGFSCEDKMRQACSYLFMEVQFICSEDSVADTVTSSGWHAKVSKRICLQKPVLGVVKNPTEDGSAFVQFVGGSVVEYTLKSGLRMPSLDVGQKNPNIFTGFTSSCPWMKAAQVRDDGILKPLIFGMDEHGRLHARNIIVCNNCSSFSFYSSSTGLSEQVFTHIILTTKQDFLHIISLGDILHKNHEVGCEKYIVNDGKISNQESRDALKVWERGAKLIGVIHGDEAAVILQTTRGNLECIYPRKLVLTSIANALIEGRFKDSMLMVRRNRIDYNIVVDYCGWQAFLQVAPEFVKQIKNLSHITDFVCSIKNENVMETMYKNFVTLPLIGKEGTGMHVVRVEHSDMKNKVSAVLSSVRRALEEYVPESPARELCILTTLARNEPPALGEALKRIKRIRELELSGTVNKNDPADSKSSPSAEEALKHLLWLSDSEAVYETSLGLYDLNLAAIVALNSQKDPKEFLPFLQKLEQMPPIVMRYTVDLKLRRFESALLNMASAGEDCFEDSLILMKKNPQLFSLGLQLYSDCSRRSQVFEAWGDHLFGEESFTDAASAYLCCSSLEKALKAYRSCNNWKGVLTVAGLLNLSKEKLLQLAHELCEELQALGKPAEAAKIALEYCHDVHSGIMYFISAREWEEALRVGFLHGREALISEVKNAAAECASVLISEYEEGVEKVGKYLARYLAVRQRRLALAAKLQSDERSVNDDDDDASETSSTFSGMSAYTLG
;
A
#
# COMPACT_ATOMS: atom_id res chain seq x y z
N GLU A 1 -37.68 -46.28 50.18
CA GLU A 1 -37.32 -46.67 51.55
C GLU A 1 -36.00 -47.43 51.53
N MET A 2 -34.93 -46.82 52.00
CA MET A 2 -33.78 -47.45 52.67
C MET A 2 -33.03 -46.30 53.36
N ASN A 3 -33.41 -46.05 54.61
CA ASN A 3 -32.74 -45.11 55.51
C ASN A 3 -31.39 -45.69 55.91
N VAL A 4 -30.30 -45.02 55.53
CA VAL A 4 -28.99 -45.18 56.17
C VAL A 4 -28.70 -43.88 56.90
N HIS A 5 -28.82 -43.93 58.23
CA HIS A 5 -28.37 -42.88 59.13
C HIS A 5 -26.84 -42.75 59.03
N TRP A 6 -26.35 -41.57 58.64
CA TRP A 6 -24.97 -41.17 58.87
C TRP A 6 -24.93 -40.30 60.12
N GLU A 7 -24.53 -40.91 61.24
CA GLU A 7 -24.13 -40.18 62.45
C GLU A 7 -22.85 -39.37 62.19
N GLY A 8 -22.78 -38.21 62.85
CA GLY A 8 -21.82 -37.15 62.59
C GLY A 8 -20.37 -37.55 62.81
N SER A 9 -19.60 -37.53 61.72
CA SER A 9 -18.18 -37.23 61.74
C SER A 9 -17.94 -36.12 60.71
N CYS A 10 -17.17 -35.09 61.09
CA CYS A 10 -16.83 -33.97 60.22
C CYS A 10 -16.03 -34.50 59.03
N VAL A 11 -16.70 -34.78 57.91
CA VAL A 11 -16.05 -35.24 56.68
C VAL A 11 -15.18 -34.10 56.18
N SER A 12 -13.86 -34.23 56.32
CA SER A 12 -12.91 -33.31 55.69
C SER A 12 -13.08 -33.42 54.18
N LYS A 13 -13.61 -32.36 53.56
CA LYS A 13 -13.85 -32.31 52.11
C LYS A 13 -12.49 -32.24 51.41
N VAL A 14 -12.04 -33.36 50.82
CA VAL A 14 -10.78 -33.42 50.06
C VAL A 14 -11.03 -32.88 48.66
N GLN A 15 -10.36 -31.79 48.29
CA GLN A 15 -10.42 -31.25 46.95
C GLN A 15 -9.39 -31.90 46.04
N VAL A 16 -9.84 -32.31 44.85
CA VAL A 16 -9.01 -32.91 43.80
C VAL A 16 -9.08 -32.01 42.57
N SER A 17 -7.95 -31.72 41.96
CA SER A 17 -7.91 -31.06 40.64
C SER A 17 -6.97 -31.79 39.69
N TRP A 18 -7.40 -31.94 38.45
CA TRP A 18 -6.71 -32.72 37.42
C TRP A 18 -5.96 -31.80 36.47
N ARG A 19 -4.77 -32.22 36.04
CA ARG A 19 -4.12 -31.62 34.87
C ARG A 19 -4.99 -31.91 33.63
N GLY A 20 -5.01 -30.99 32.66
CA GLY A 20 -5.90 -31.09 31.50
C GLY A 20 -5.76 -32.36 30.67
N ASP A 21 -4.56 -32.96 30.60
CA ASP A 21 -4.34 -34.25 29.92
C ASP A 21 -4.63 -35.49 30.79
N GLY A 22 -5.05 -35.29 32.04
CA GLY A 22 -5.41 -36.36 32.98
C GLY A 22 -4.23 -37.19 33.50
N LYS A 23 -2.98 -36.86 33.18
CA LYS A 23 -1.81 -37.65 33.64
C LYS A 23 -1.52 -37.48 35.14
N PHE A 24 -1.76 -36.28 35.66
CA PHE A 24 -1.49 -35.93 37.05
C PHE A 24 -2.74 -35.32 37.70
N PHE A 25 -2.85 -35.49 39.01
CA PHE A 25 -3.83 -34.77 39.82
C PHE A 25 -3.21 -34.24 41.11
N ALA A 26 -3.76 -33.16 41.63
CA ALA A 26 -3.33 -32.52 42.86
C ALA A 26 -4.42 -32.64 43.93
N THR A 27 -4.00 -32.78 45.18
CA THR A 27 -4.89 -32.81 46.35
C THR A 27 -4.38 -31.88 47.45
N LEU A 28 -5.28 -31.28 48.20
CA LEU A 28 -4.95 -30.57 49.44
C LEU A 28 -4.99 -31.55 50.61
N VAL A 29 -3.84 -31.77 51.26
CA VAL A 29 -3.66 -32.74 52.35
C VAL A 29 -3.39 -31.99 53.66
N SER A 30 -4.26 -32.16 54.67
CA SER A 30 -4.04 -31.61 56.01
C SER A 30 -2.88 -32.33 56.74
N ALA A 31 -2.17 -31.61 57.62
CA ALA A 31 -1.04 -32.13 58.37
C ALA A 31 -1.41 -33.21 59.42
N GLY A 32 -2.70 -33.49 59.65
CA GLY A 32 -3.18 -34.38 60.71
C GLY A 32 -3.16 -33.70 62.09
N GLY A 33 -4.10 -34.06 62.97
CA GLY A 33 -4.32 -33.39 64.25
C GLY A 33 -5.15 -32.10 64.15
N SER A 34 -5.24 -31.32 65.22
CA SER A 34 -6.00 -30.06 65.30
C SER A 34 -5.35 -28.86 64.57
N SER A 35 -4.36 -29.10 63.70
CA SER A 35 -3.66 -28.03 62.97
C SER A 35 -4.40 -27.65 61.68
N SER A 36 -4.54 -26.34 61.42
CA SER A 36 -5.09 -25.81 60.16
C SER A 36 -4.11 -25.86 58.98
N LEU A 37 -2.89 -26.40 59.20
CA LEU A 37 -1.88 -26.51 58.16
C LEU A 37 -2.23 -27.63 57.17
N SER A 38 -2.10 -27.32 55.90
CA SER A 38 -2.24 -28.26 54.80
C SER A 38 -1.15 -28.04 53.76
N ARG A 39 -0.97 -29.00 52.86
CA ARG A 39 -0.03 -28.92 51.74
C ARG A 39 -0.68 -29.46 50.48
N ILE A 40 -0.21 -28.98 49.35
CA ILE A 40 -0.55 -29.54 48.06
C ILE A 40 0.33 -30.76 47.83
N ARG A 41 -0.29 -31.84 47.38
CA ARG A 41 0.42 -33.03 46.91
C ARG A 41 0.03 -33.38 45.50
N ILE A 42 1.01 -33.73 44.68
CA ILE A 42 0.83 -34.08 43.28
C ILE A 42 1.04 -35.58 43.11
N TRP A 43 0.13 -36.20 42.37
CA TRP A 43 0.05 -37.64 42.19
C TRP A 43 0.10 -37.99 40.71
N ASP A 44 0.74 -39.11 40.41
CA ASP A 44 0.68 -39.75 39.11
C ASP A 44 -0.55 -40.66 39.01
N ARG A 45 -1.31 -40.54 37.90
CA ARG A 45 -2.55 -41.29 37.72
C ARG A 45 -2.33 -42.79 37.62
N GLU A 46 -1.31 -43.23 36.88
CA GLU A 46 -1.10 -44.65 36.55
C GLU A 46 -0.54 -45.42 37.75
N THR A 47 0.46 -44.83 38.40
CA THR A 47 1.17 -45.48 39.51
C THR A 47 0.53 -45.22 40.87
N GLY A 48 -0.28 -44.17 41.00
CA GLY A 48 -0.78 -43.69 42.29
C GLY A 48 0.33 -43.11 43.20
N ALA A 49 1.55 -42.95 42.69
CA ALA A 49 2.68 -42.48 43.47
C ALA A 49 2.61 -40.96 43.69
N SER A 50 3.00 -40.52 44.89
CA SER A 50 3.22 -39.10 45.20
C SER A 50 4.51 -38.63 44.54
N LEU A 51 4.43 -37.67 43.62
CA LEU A 51 5.58 -37.14 42.88
C LEU A 51 6.28 -36.03 43.64
N SER A 52 5.50 -35.11 44.20
CA SER A 52 6.00 -33.90 44.86
C SER A 52 4.97 -33.40 45.87
N SER A 53 5.41 -32.49 46.74
CA SER A 53 4.53 -31.83 47.70
C SER A 53 5.04 -30.42 47.98
N SER A 54 4.12 -29.48 48.20
CA SER A 54 4.46 -28.15 48.69
C SER A 54 4.83 -28.18 50.17
N GLU A 55 5.33 -27.04 50.64
CA GLU A 55 5.41 -26.75 52.07
C GLU A 55 4.01 -26.71 52.71
N TYR A 56 3.98 -26.89 54.04
CA TYR A 56 2.75 -26.76 54.83
C TYR A 56 2.43 -25.29 55.05
N LYS A 57 1.22 -24.87 54.67
CA LYS A 57 0.68 -23.52 54.89
C LYS A 57 -0.80 -23.57 55.25
N VAL A 58 -1.36 -22.42 55.61
CA VAL A 58 -2.80 -22.30 55.89
C VAL A 58 -3.51 -21.98 54.57
N PHE A 59 -4.22 -22.96 54.03
CA PHE A 59 -4.97 -22.84 52.78
C PHE A 59 -6.48 -22.69 53.06
N MET A 60 -7.19 -22.03 52.14
CA MET A 60 -8.65 -21.98 52.15
C MET A 60 -9.21 -23.25 51.49
N GLY A 61 -9.85 -24.11 52.28
CA GLY A 61 -10.18 -25.52 51.98
C GLY A 61 -11.18 -25.84 50.84
N GLY A 62 -11.37 -24.93 49.88
CA GLY A 62 -12.16 -25.11 48.64
C GLY A 62 -11.50 -24.52 47.38
N SER A 63 -10.27 -24.03 47.52
CA SER A 63 -9.58 -23.21 46.52
C SER A 63 -8.34 -23.91 45.95
N LEU A 64 -8.51 -25.02 45.22
CA LEU A 64 -7.45 -25.71 44.49
C LEU A 64 -7.88 -26.01 43.05
N ASP A 65 -7.10 -25.55 42.08
CA ASP A 65 -7.35 -25.89 40.68
C ASP A 65 -6.07 -25.93 39.82
N TRP A 66 -6.02 -26.85 38.86
CA TRP A 66 -4.92 -26.99 37.92
C TRP A 66 -5.28 -26.33 36.60
N MET A 67 -4.43 -25.40 36.16
CA MET A 67 -4.54 -24.79 34.82
C MET A 67 -4.54 -25.89 33.74
N PRO A 68 -5.55 -25.97 32.86
CA PRO A 68 -5.66 -27.06 31.89
C PRO A 68 -4.44 -27.27 30.98
N SER A 69 -3.73 -26.20 30.61
CA SER A 69 -2.45 -26.26 29.87
C SER A 69 -1.34 -27.03 30.60
N GLY A 70 -1.50 -27.21 31.92
CA GLY A 70 -0.58 -27.91 32.80
C GLY A 70 0.51 -27.03 33.41
N ALA A 71 0.58 -25.74 33.05
CA ALA A 71 1.69 -24.87 33.43
C ALA A 71 1.73 -24.54 34.93
N LYS A 72 0.56 -24.31 35.56
CA LYS A 72 0.46 -23.88 36.95
C LYS A 72 -0.72 -24.54 37.65
N LEU A 73 -0.58 -24.76 38.94
CA LEU A 73 -1.66 -25.03 39.87
C LEU A 73 -1.92 -23.76 40.68
N VAL A 74 -3.16 -23.46 41.03
CA VAL A 74 -3.49 -22.29 41.86
C VAL A 74 -4.16 -22.72 43.15
N ALA A 75 -3.80 -22.06 44.24
CA ALA A 75 -4.50 -22.20 45.50
C ALA A 75 -4.55 -20.89 46.28
N ALA A 76 -5.53 -20.75 47.18
CA ALA A 76 -5.68 -19.58 48.03
C ALA A 76 -5.10 -19.81 49.44
N TYR A 77 -4.28 -18.86 49.90
CA TYR A 77 -3.83 -18.78 51.28
C TYR A 77 -4.79 -17.96 52.13
N ASP A 78 -4.98 -18.45 53.35
CA ASP A 78 -5.58 -17.66 54.42
C ASP A 78 -4.50 -16.84 55.12
N ARG A 79 -4.69 -15.52 55.13
CA ARG A 79 -3.79 -14.55 55.77
C ARG A 79 -4.53 -13.65 56.77
N ALA A 80 -5.72 -14.05 57.21
CA ALA A 80 -6.49 -13.29 58.18
C ALA A 80 -5.72 -13.06 59.49
N THR A 81 -4.90 -14.02 59.91
CA THR A 81 -4.01 -13.93 61.08
C THR A 81 -2.91 -12.86 60.93
N GLU A 82 -2.53 -12.53 59.70
CA GLU A 82 -1.57 -11.46 59.37
C GLU A 82 -2.24 -10.10 59.14
N GLN A 83 -3.55 -9.99 59.37
CA GLN A 83 -4.39 -8.85 59.00
C GLN A 83 -4.28 -8.46 57.52
N LYS A 84 -4.13 -9.44 56.63
CA LYS A 84 -4.03 -9.24 55.18
C LYS A 84 -5.12 -9.99 54.44
N CYS A 85 -5.49 -9.48 53.28
CA CYS A 85 -6.46 -10.12 52.40
C CYS A 85 -5.94 -11.47 51.87
N PRO A 86 -6.86 -12.35 51.41
CA PRO A 86 -6.50 -13.64 50.83
C PRO A 86 -5.55 -13.49 49.64
N LEU A 87 -4.59 -14.41 49.55
CA LEU A 87 -3.57 -14.40 48.50
C LEU A 87 -3.73 -15.64 47.62
N ILE A 88 -3.87 -15.47 46.30
CA ILE A 88 -3.83 -16.58 45.35
C ILE A 88 -2.38 -16.82 44.95
N VAL A 89 -1.93 -18.05 45.08
CA VAL A 89 -0.54 -18.46 44.80
C VAL A 89 -0.52 -19.54 43.74
N GLY A 90 0.37 -19.36 42.77
CA GLY A 90 0.67 -20.33 41.73
C GLY A 90 1.72 -21.33 42.20
N PHE A 91 1.58 -22.59 41.82
CA PHE A 91 2.53 -23.67 42.10
C PHE A 91 2.90 -24.40 40.81
N GLU A 92 4.14 -24.85 40.74
CA GLU A 92 4.61 -25.74 39.69
C GLU A 92 4.41 -27.22 40.05
N ARG A 93 4.64 -28.10 39.07
CA ARG A 93 4.57 -29.55 39.27
C ARG A 93 5.54 -30.09 40.33
N ASN A 94 6.64 -29.39 40.60
CA ASN A 94 7.59 -29.75 41.65
C ASN A 94 7.13 -29.36 43.07
N GLY A 95 5.98 -28.69 43.22
CA GLY A 95 5.46 -28.22 44.50
C GLY A 95 5.99 -26.86 44.95
N LEU A 96 6.84 -26.20 44.14
CA LEU A 96 7.38 -24.87 44.44
C LEU A 96 6.41 -23.76 44.03
N GLU A 97 6.42 -22.67 44.80
CA GLU A 97 5.63 -21.47 44.53
C GLU A 97 6.20 -20.67 43.36
N ARG A 98 5.34 -20.20 42.46
CA ARG A 98 5.71 -19.36 41.32
C ARG A 98 4.63 -18.32 41.02
N GLY A 99 4.84 -17.14 41.60
CA GLY A 99 3.98 -15.98 41.45
C GLY A 99 2.74 -16.02 42.35
N SER A 100 2.23 -14.85 42.68
CA SER A 100 1.05 -14.67 43.51
C SER A 100 0.37 -13.33 43.20
N PHE A 101 -0.90 -13.21 43.56
CA PHE A 101 -1.65 -11.96 43.48
C PHE A 101 -2.72 -11.88 44.56
N SER A 102 -3.08 -10.66 44.95
CA SER A 102 -4.11 -10.36 45.93
C SER A 102 -5.49 -10.35 45.27
N ILE A 103 -6.53 -10.77 46.01
CA ILE A 103 -7.92 -10.69 45.54
C ILE A 103 -8.53 -9.30 45.78
N ASP A 104 -7.85 -8.47 46.57
CA ASP A 104 -8.25 -7.10 46.94
C ASP A 104 -9.64 -7.01 47.61
N ASP A 105 -10.00 -8.06 48.35
CA ASP A 105 -11.16 -8.08 49.23
C ASP A 105 -10.82 -7.67 50.68
N ALA A 106 -11.86 -7.55 51.52
CA ALA A 106 -11.68 -7.38 52.96
C ALA A 106 -10.86 -8.54 53.58
N VAL A 107 -10.15 -8.24 54.67
CA VAL A 107 -9.28 -9.19 55.40
C VAL A 107 -10.01 -10.48 55.82
N GLU A 108 -11.31 -10.37 56.08
CA GLU A 108 -12.15 -11.48 56.54
C GLU A 108 -12.84 -12.26 55.40
N ALA A 109 -12.57 -11.91 54.15
CA ALA A 109 -13.12 -12.62 53.00
C ALA A 109 -12.54 -14.03 52.89
N THR A 110 -13.38 -14.99 52.47
CA THR A 110 -12.94 -16.37 52.24
C THR A 110 -13.11 -16.74 50.77
N VAL A 111 -12.14 -17.45 50.22
CA VAL A 111 -12.20 -17.94 48.83
C VAL A 111 -12.75 -19.36 48.85
N ASP A 112 -13.97 -19.52 48.37
CA ASP A 112 -14.71 -20.77 48.41
C ASP A 112 -14.40 -21.65 47.18
N MET A 113 -14.21 -21.03 46.02
CA MET A 113 -13.92 -21.74 44.77
C MET A 113 -12.90 -20.99 43.91
N LEU A 114 -11.97 -21.75 43.31
CA LEU A 114 -11.09 -21.31 42.23
C LEU A 114 -11.26 -22.25 41.04
N LYS A 115 -11.48 -21.69 39.84
CA LYS A 115 -11.64 -22.49 38.62
C LYS A 115 -11.04 -21.82 37.39
N TRP A 116 -10.16 -22.54 36.71
CA TRP A 116 -9.68 -22.17 35.37
C TRP A 116 -10.71 -22.51 34.30
N ASN A 117 -10.77 -21.69 33.25
CA ASN A 117 -11.51 -22.03 32.05
C ASN A 117 -10.74 -23.05 31.19
N CYS A 118 -11.43 -23.67 30.23
CA CYS A 118 -10.88 -24.82 29.50
C CYS A 118 -9.65 -24.50 28.62
N ASN A 119 -9.48 -23.25 28.17
CA ASN A 119 -8.31 -22.82 27.38
C ASN A 119 -7.20 -22.17 28.22
N SER A 120 -7.35 -22.11 29.55
CA SER A 120 -6.38 -21.54 30.49
C SER A 120 -6.15 -20.02 30.40
N GLU A 121 -7.03 -19.26 29.75
CA GLU A 121 -6.91 -17.80 29.67
C GLU A 121 -7.50 -17.08 30.89
N LEU A 122 -8.54 -17.64 31.50
CA LEU A 122 -9.31 -17.01 32.58
C LEU A 122 -9.32 -17.87 33.85
N LEU A 123 -9.15 -17.21 34.99
CA LEU A 123 -9.32 -17.80 36.32
C LEU A 123 -10.49 -17.12 37.00
N ALA A 124 -11.51 -17.88 37.40
CA ALA A 124 -12.60 -17.36 38.20
C ALA A 124 -12.44 -17.74 39.67
N SER A 125 -12.79 -16.80 40.55
CA SER A 125 -12.80 -16.98 42.00
C SER A 125 -14.15 -16.59 42.59
N LEU A 126 -14.62 -17.36 43.56
CA LEU A 126 -15.78 -17.01 44.38
C LEU A 126 -15.32 -16.62 45.78
N SER A 127 -15.38 -15.33 46.08
CA SER A 127 -15.10 -14.77 47.40
C SER A 127 -16.41 -14.61 48.19
N ARG A 128 -16.45 -15.11 49.42
CA ARG A 128 -17.55 -14.87 50.37
C ARG A 128 -17.13 -13.74 51.30
N CYS A 129 -17.74 -12.58 51.16
CA CYS A 129 -17.45 -11.40 51.98
C CYS A 129 -18.52 -11.22 53.07
N LYS A 130 -18.43 -10.18 53.91
CA LYS A 130 -19.41 -9.90 54.97
C LYS A 130 -20.76 -9.40 54.45
N GLU A 131 -20.76 -8.64 53.36
CA GLU A 131 -21.96 -7.97 52.86
C GLU A 131 -22.57 -8.70 51.64
N TYR A 132 -21.72 -9.25 50.78
CA TYR A 132 -22.10 -9.91 49.54
C TYR A 132 -21.16 -11.06 49.21
N ASP A 133 -21.56 -11.89 48.26
CA ASP A 133 -20.67 -12.84 47.61
C ASP A 133 -20.19 -12.25 46.28
N SER A 134 -18.89 -12.37 46.00
CA SER A 134 -18.26 -11.80 44.82
C SER A 134 -17.69 -12.89 43.92
N LEU A 135 -18.22 -12.95 42.70
CA LEU A 135 -17.68 -13.77 41.62
C LEU A 135 -16.77 -12.90 40.75
N LYS A 136 -15.47 -13.19 40.77
CA LYS A 136 -14.42 -12.43 40.09
C LYS A 136 -13.79 -13.24 38.96
N VAL A 137 -13.50 -12.60 37.84
CA VAL A 137 -12.83 -13.21 36.68
C VAL A 137 -11.53 -12.48 36.38
N TRP A 138 -10.45 -13.23 36.49
CA TRP A 138 -9.08 -12.77 36.37
C TRP A 138 -8.45 -13.23 35.06
N HIS A 139 -7.60 -12.37 34.49
CA HIS A 139 -6.83 -12.65 33.29
C HIS A 139 -5.35 -12.37 33.54
N PHE A 140 -4.48 -13.29 33.17
CA PHE A 140 -3.03 -13.13 33.32
C PHE A 140 -2.38 -12.78 31.98
N SER A 141 -1.78 -11.60 31.89
CA SER A 141 -1.05 -11.14 30.69
C SER A 141 0.07 -10.18 31.09
N ASN A 142 1.13 -10.08 30.29
CA ASN A 142 2.28 -9.19 30.57
C ASN A 142 2.84 -9.34 31.99
N ASN A 143 2.82 -10.57 32.50
CA ASN A 143 3.22 -10.92 33.86
C ASN A 143 2.43 -10.19 34.98
N HIS A 144 1.19 -9.77 34.69
CA HIS A 144 0.28 -9.11 35.62
C HIS A 144 -1.10 -9.78 35.61
N TRP A 145 -1.77 -9.78 36.76
CA TRP A 145 -3.12 -10.30 36.92
C TRP A 145 -4.12 -9.14 36.88
N TYR A 146 -5.00 -9.15 35.88
CA TYR A 146 -6.04 -8.16 35.72
C TYR A 146 -7.38 -8.71 36.19
N LEU A 147 -8.07 -7.99 37.08
CA LEU A 147 -9.48 -8.29 37.36
C LEU A 147 -10.33 -7.64 36.24
N LYS A 148 -10.95 -8.48 35.40
CA LYS A 148 -11.72 -8.03 34.24
C LYS A 148 -13.22 -7.99 34.45
N HIS A 149 -13.73 -8.75 35.42
CA HIS A 149 -15.16 -8.76 35.73
C HIS A 149 -15.38 -9.11 37.19
N GLU A 150 -16.27 -8.39 37.85
CA GLU A 150 -16.79 -8.70 39.17
C GLU A 150 -18.33 -8.70 39.13
N SER A 151 -18.93 -9.74 39.70
CA SER A 151 -20.37 -9.86 39.89
C SER A 151 -20.67 -10.04 41.37
N ARG A 152 -21.39 -9.08 41.94
CA ARG A 152 -21.82 -9.12 43.35
C ARG A 152 -23.19 -9.78 43.45
N HIS A 153 -23.35 -10.61 44.46
CA HIS A 153 -24.55 -11.39 44.73
C HIS A 153 -24.95 -11.23 46.19
N SER A 154 -26.27 -11.23 46.45
CA SER A 154 -26.74 -11.20 47.82
C SER A 154 -26.31 -12.47 48.54
N LYS A 155 -26.02 -12.38 49.83
CA LYS A 155 -25.71 -13.55 50.66
C LYS A 155 -26.81 -14.60 50.68
N THR A 156 -28.05 -14.18 50.46
CA THR A 156 -29.20 -15.08 50.38
C THR A 156 -29.18 -15.97 49.14
N ASP A 157 -28.41 -15.61 48.11
CA ASP A 157 -28.43 -16.29 46.82
C ASP A 157 -27.62 -17.59 46.84
N TYR A 158 -26.66 -17.72 47.77
CA TYR A 158 -25.74 -18.86 47.90
C TYR A 158 -25.22 -19.35 46.54
N VAL A 159 -24.43 -18.50 45.89
CA VAL A 159 -23.97 -18.74 44.52
C VAL A 159 -22.93 -19.86 44.45
N SER A 160 -22.92 -20.62 43.38
CA SER A 160 -21.83 -21.50 42.95
C SER A 160 -21.66 -21.40 41.45
N PHE A 161 -20.51 -21.81 40.91
CA PHE A 161 -20.24 -21.65 39.48
C PHE A 161 -19.35 -22.76 38.89
N CYS A 162 -19.40 -22.89 37.57
CA CYS A 162 -18.44 -23.64 36.78
C CYS A 162 -18.20 -22.95 35.42
N TRP A 163 -17.07 -23.28 34.80
CA TRP A 163 -16.85 -22.97 33.39
C TRP A 163 -17.49 -24.05 32.52
N ASP A 164 -17.99 -23.65 31.36
CA ASP A 164 -18.38 -24.59 30.32
C ASP A 164 -17.14 -25.39 29.85
N PRO A 165 -17.23 -26.73 29.78
CA PRO A 165 -16.08 -27.57 29.44
C PRO A 165 -15.63 -27.41 27.99
N VAL A 166 -16.48 -26.91 27.09
CA VAL A 166 -16.20 -26.77 25.65
C VAL A 166 -16.09 -25.30 25.24
N LYS A 167 -16.91 -24.42 25.83
CA LYS A 167 -16.94 -23.00 25.49
C LYS A 167 -16.09 -22.18 26.48
N PRO A 168 -14.85 -21.75 26.10
CA PRO A 168 -13.89 -21.17 27.06
C PRO A 168 -14.35 -19.86 27.72
N LEU A 169 -15.27 -19.13 27.09
CA LEU A 169 -15.77 -17.84 27.59
C LEU A 169 -17.19 -17.94 28.16
N ASN A 170 -17.74 -19.14 28.35
CA ASN A 170 -19.06 -19.33 28.95
C ASN A 170 -18.90 -19.76 30.41
N LEU A 171 -19.42 -18.95 31.34
CA LEU A 171 -19.46 -19.23 32.76
C LEU A 171 -20.90 -19.44 33.21
N ILE A 172 -21.13 -20.53 33.93
CA ILE A 172 -22.44 -20.93 34.41
C ILE A 172 -22.44 -20.77 35.93
N ALA A 173 -23.32 -19.92 36.44
CA ALA A 173 -23.54 -19.73 37.87
C ALA A 173 -24.95 -20.18 38.25
N TRP A 174 -25.12 -20.76 39.43
CA TRP A 174 -26.42 -21.15 39.96
C TRP A 174 -26.56 -20.72 41.41
N MET A 175 -27.80 -20.46 41.79
CA MET A 175 -28.22 -19.94 43.08
C MET A 175 -29.07 -21.00 43.80
N GLN A 176 -29.16 -20.91 45.12
CA GLN A 176 -29.94 -21.85 45.93
C GLN A 176 -31.44 -21.79 45.65
N ASP A 177 -31.94 -20.66 45.13
CA ASP A 177 -33.33 -20.48 44.70
C ASP A 177 -33.69 -21.25 43.40
N GLY A 178 -32.74 -22.02 42.85
CA GLY A 178 -32.93 -22.83 41.64
C GLY A 178 -32.74 -22.04 40.35
N LYS A 179 -32.41 -20.73 40.41
CA LYS A 179 -32.06 -19.96 39.22
C LYS A 179 -30.63 -20.29 38.80
N PHE A 180 -30.45 -20.54 37.51
CA PHE A 180 -29.13 -20.59 36.88
C PHE A 180 -28.98 -19.42 35.89
N ARG A 181 -27.78 -18.88 35.80
CA ARG A 181 -27.38 -17.80 34.90
C ARG A 181 -26.17 -18.25 34.10
N SER A 182 -26.26 -18.18 32.78
CA SER A 182 -25.12 -18.38 31.87
C SER A 182 -24.63 -17.01 31.39
N LYS A 183 -23.34 -16.75 31.57
CA LYS A 183 -22.65 -15.53 31.14
C LYS A 183 -21.67 -15.91 30.04
N ASN A 184 -21.92 -15.40 28.83
CA ASN A 184 -21.01 -15.55 27.70
C ASN A 184 -20.19 -14.27 27.59
N PHE A 185 -18.88 -14.38 27.82
CA PHE A 185 -17.94 -13.28 27.67
C PHE A 185 -17.44 -13.17 26.24
N ALA A 186 -17.08 -11.96 25.83
CA ALA A 186 -16.35 -11.70 24.59
C ALA A 186 -15.24 -10.69 24.87
N TRP A 187 -14.07 -10.88 24.25
CA TRP A 187 -12.96 -9.95 24.37
C TRP A 187 -13.22 -8.68 23.56
N VAL A 188 -13.44 -7.55 24.21
CA VAL A 188 -13.53 -6.24 23.53
C VAL A 188 -12.15 -5.56 23.57
N THR A 189 -11.74 -4.92 22.47
CA THR A 189 -10.50 -4.15 22.47
C THR A 189 -10.61 -2.99 23.46
N ALA A 190 -9.60 -2.82 24.30
CA ALA A 190 -9.52 -1.70 25.24
C ALA A 190 -9.21 -0.37 24.53
N VAL A 191 -8.90 -0.40 23.23
CA VAL A 191 -8.47 0.75 22.46
C VAL A 191 -9.66 1.36 21.72
N THR A 192 -9.89 2.65 21.95
CA THR A 192 -10.94 3.42 21.28
C THR A 192 -10.57 3.73 19.83
N GLU A 193 -11.53 4.22 19.03
CA GLU A 193 -11.28 4.64 17.65
C GLU A 193 -10.21 5.74 17.55
N LYS A 194 -10.06 6.61 18.57
CA LYS A 194 -8.97 7.61 18.63
C LYS A 194 -7.63 7.03 19.12
N SER A 195 -7.47 5.71 19.14
CA SER A 195 -6.27 5.00 19.61
C SER A 195 -5.91 5.29 21.08
N ILE A 196 -6.91 5.48 21.95
CA ILE A 196 -6.71 5.59 23.40
C ILE A 196 -6.98 4.22 24.02
N ALA A 197 -5.98 3.61 24.67
CA ALA A 197 -6.15 2.40 25.44
C ALA A 197 -6.71 2.72 26.84
N LEU A 198 -7.81 2.05 27.19
CA LEU A 198 -8.50 2.13 28.50
C LEU A 198 -8.58 0.74 29.09
N VAL A 199 -7.50 0.30 29.73
CA VAL A 199 -7.40 -1.08 30.23
C VAL A 199 -8.00 -1.14 31.63
N ILE A 200 -9.10 -1.89 31.77
CA ILE A 200 -9.73 -2.16 33.06
C ILE A 200 -8.84 -3.10 33.89
N ASP A 201 -8.56 -2.70 35.13
CA ASP A 201 -7.91 -3.51 36.15
C ASP A 201 -8.56 -3.28 37.52
N ASN A 202 -9.47 -4.17 37.91
CA ASN A 202 -10.25 -4.04 39.14
C ASN A 202 -11.02 -2.71 39.19
N CYS A 203 -10.73 -1.87 40.18
CA CYS A 203 -11.33 -0.56 40.40
C CYS A 203 -10.56 0.55 39.68
N SER A 204 -9.61 0.22 38.81
CA SER A 204 -8.81 1.19 38.07
C SER A 204 -8.99 1.04 36.56
N ILE A 205 -8.94 2.18 35.86
CA ILE A 205 -8.78 2.23 34.40
C ILE A 205 -7.41 2.83 34.12
N LEU A 206 -6.56 2.03 33.47
CA LEU A 206 -5.23 2.42 33.03
C LEU A 206 -5.33 3.10 31.67
N VAL A 207 -4.92 4.35 31.56
CA VAL A 207 -5.11 5.20 30.37
C VAL A 207 -3.79 5.40 29.62
N SER A 208 -3.75 5.00 28.34
CA SER A 208 -2.58 5.21 27.46
C SER A 208 -3.01 5.74 26.09
N PRO A 209 -2.73 7.01 25.74
CA PRO A 209 -2.94 7.53 24.39
C PRO A 209 -1.86 7.00 23.45
N LEU A 210 -2.18 5.96 22.67
CA LEU A 210 -1.20 5.24 21.86
C LEU A 210 -0.71 6.04 20.64
N SER A 211 -1.41 7.11 20.27
CA SER A 211 -0.96 8.10 19.29
C SER A 211 0.21 8.95 19.79
N MET A 212 0.37 9.11 21.11
CA MET A 212 1.45 9.86 21.72
C MET A 212 2.62 8.94 22.10
N SER A 213 2.32 7.82 22.77
CA SER A 213 3.33 6.85 23.21
C SER A 213 2.77 5.44 23.28
N LEU A 214 3.54 4.46 22.78
CA LEU A 214 3.18 3.04 22.78
C LEU A 214 3.49 2.41 24.13
N ILE A 215 2.74 2.79 25.17
CA ILE A 215 2.90 2.26 26.54
C ILE A 215 2.12 0.94 26.66
N PRO A 216 2.78 -0.23 26.83
CA PRO A 216 2.10 -1.50 27.00
C PRO A 216 1.58 -1.67 28.44
N PRO A 217 0.40 -2.29 28.63
CA PRO A 217 -0.08 -2.67 29.96
C PRO A 217 0.92 -3.63 30.67
N PRO A 218 1.06 -3.60 32.01
CA PRO A 218 0.27 -2.84 32.99
C PRO A 218 0.70 -1.38 33.15
N PHE A 219 1.72 -0.91 32.43
CA PHE A 219 2.08 0.50 32.46
C PHE A 219 1.00 1.34 31.77
N SER A 220 0.87 2.58 32.21
CA SER A 220 -0.04 3.57 31.62
C SER A 220 0.51 4.98 31.79
N LEU A 221 -0.04 5.92 31.04
CA LEU A 221 0.30 7.33 31.20
C LEU A 221 -0.23 7.84 32.55
N PHE A 222 -1.50 7.55 32.86
CA PHE A 222 -2.14 7.85 34.13
C PHE A 222 -3.26 6.85 34.43
N SER A 223 -3.77 6.85 35.66
CA SER A 223 -4.85 5.94 36.06
C SER A 223 -6.03 6.67 36.69
N LEU A 224 -7.23 6.13 36.46
CA LEU A 224 -8.48 6.59 37.05
C LEU A 224 -8.97 5.50 38.02
N LYS A 225 -9.15 5.83 39.29
CA LYS A 225 -9.52 4.90 40.35
C LYS A 225 -10.92 5.17 40.87
N PHE A 226 -11.70 4.11 40.96
CA PHE A 226 -13.12 4.11 41.32
C PHE A 226 -13.33 3.41 42.67
N GLN A 227 -14.54 3.53 43.21
CA GLN A 227 -14.88 2.95 44.52
C GLN A 227 -15.02 1.41 44.49
N SER A 228 -15.43 0.87 43.34
CA SER A 228 -15.72 -0.55 43.12
C SER A 228 -15.13 -1.01 41.79
N ALA A 229 -15.13 -2.31 41.53
CA ALA A 229 -14.60 -2.86 40.28
C ALA A 229 -15.39 -2.37 39.07
N VAL A 230 -14.69 -2.00 38.01
CA VAL A 230 -15.28 -1.52 36.75
C VAL A 230 -15.85 -2.70 35.97
N GLN A 231 -17.13 -2.60 35.57
CA GLN A 231 -17.82 -3.63 34.78
C GLN A 231 -17.84 -3.32 33.29
N ASP A 232 -18.17 -2.08 32.92
CA ASP A 232 -18.25 -1.65 31.52
C ASP A 232 -17.95 -0.16 31.39
N ILE A 233 -17.54 0.25 30.20
CA ILE A 233 -17.14 1.63 29.91
C ILE A 233 -17.71 2.11 28.58
N ALA A 234 -18.05 3.40 28.51
CA ALA A 234 -18.44 4.06 27.28
C ALA A 234 -17.69 5.36 27.11
N VAL A 235 -17.08 5.56 25.94
CA VAL A 235 -16.30 6.76 25.63
C VAL A 235 -17.01 7.59 24.57
N LEU A 236 -17.06 8.89 24.80
CA LEU A 236 -17.46 9.87 23.81
C LEU A 236 -16.35 10.90 23.67
N SER A 237 -15.68 10.89 22.52
CA SER A 237 -14.65 11.86 22.20
C SER A 237 -15.19 12.96 21.29
N GLN A 238 -15.39 14.16 21.83
CA GLN A 238 -15.82 15.34 21.08
C GLN A 238 -14.64 16.23 20.70
N HIS A 239 -14.90 17.31 19.96
CA HIS A 239 -13.88 18.27 19.53
C HIS A 239 -13.27 19.08 20.68
N SER A 240 -13.97 19.18 21.83
CA SER A 240 -13.53 19.97 22.98
C SER A 240 -13.12 19.13 24.19
N LYS A 241 -13.69 17.94 24.38
CA LYS A 241 -13.47 17.08 25.56
C LYS A 241 -13.66 15.61 25.25
N ASN A 242 -13.07 14.76 26.10
CA ASN A 242 -13.34 13.34 26.12
C ASN A 242 -14.16 13.00 27.36
N ARG A 243 -15.33 12.38 27.21
CA ARG A 243 -16.16 11.91 28.31
C ARG A 243 -16.10 10.40 28.41
N LEU A 244 -15.88 9.90 29.62
CA LEU A 244 -15.88 8.49 29.96
C LEU A 244 -17.02 8.24 30.94
N ALA A 245 -17.94 7.36 30.57
CA ALA A 245 -18.93 6.80 31.48
C ALA A 245 -18.49 5.42 31.91
N VAL A 246 -18.66 5.11 33.19
CA VAL A 246 -18.19 3.88 33.81
C VAL A 246 -19.32 3.28 34.63
N ALA A 247 -19.57 1.98 34.42
CA ALA A 247 -20.47 1.20 35.26
C ALA A 247 -19.66 0.37 36.26
N LEU A 248 -20.04 0.43 37.53
CA LEU A 248 -19.34 -0.24 38.63
C LEU A 248 -20.11 -1.47 39.13
N SER A 249 -19.39 -2.39 39.77
CA SER A 249 -19.93 -3.68 40.24
C SER A 249 -20.91 -3.60 41.41
N ASP A 250 -20.96 -2.46 42.10
CA ASP A 250 -21.96 -2.12 43.12
C ASP A 250 -23.25 -1.51 42.53
N GLY A 251 -23.31 -1.31 41.21
CA GLY A 251 -24.45 -0.69 40.55
C GLY A 251 -24.40 0.84 40.47
N CYS A 252 -23.30 1.46 40.90
CA CYS A 252 -23.07 2.89 40.70
C CYS A 252 -22.60 3.18 39.27
N LEU A 253 -22.84 4.42 38.82
CA LEU A 253 -22.29 4.98 37.59
C LEU A 253 -21.31 6.10 37.96
N SER A 254 -20.26 6.27 37.17
CA SER A 254 -19.32 7.39 37.29
C SER A 254 -19.10 8.05 35.93
N ILE A 255 -18.86 9.37 35.95
CA ILE A 255 -18.52 10.15 34.77
C ILE A 255 -17.19 10.84 35.01
N VAL A 256 -16.31 10.76 34.00
CA VAL A 256 -15.05 11.49 33.98
C VAL A 256 -15.01 12.34 32.72
N GLU A 257 -14.80 13.64 32.86
CA GLU A 257 -14.37 14.48 31.75
C GLU A 257 -12.86 14.62 31.77
N LEU A 258 -12.23 14.25 30.67
CA LEU A 258 -10.81 14.42 30.41
C LEU A 258 -10.60 15.61 29.48
N PRO A 259 -9.51 16.38 29.67
CA PRO A 259 -9.17 17.48 28.78
C PRO A 259 -8.79 16.99 27.38
N LEU A 260 -8.47 17.92 26.48
CA LEU A 260 -7.95 17.58 25.15
C LEU A 260 -6.67 16.74 25.27
N MET A 261 -6.51 15.79 24.35
CA MET A 261 -5.40 14.83 24.40
C MET A 261 -4.03 15.52 24.40
N ASP A 262 -3.91 16.68 23.75
CA ASP A 262 -2.68 17.46 23.65
C ASP A 262 -2.10 17.89 25.01
N SER A 263 -2.94 17.96 26.06
CA SER A 263 -2.48 18.32 27.42
C SER A 263 -2.22 17.10 28.32
N TRP A 264 -2.41 15.88 27.82
CA TRP A 264 -2.32 14.67 28.64
C TRP A 264 -0.89 14.33 29.08
N GLU A 265 0.14 14.87 28.42
CA GLU A 265 1.53 14.77 28.89
C GLU A 265 1.67 15.29 30.34
N ASN A 266 0.90 16.33 30.69
CA ASN A 266 0.90 16.89 32.04
C ASN A 266 0.24 15.98 33.10
N LEU A 267 -0.42 14.90 32.68
CA LEU A 267 -1.09 13.95 33.55
C LEU A 267 -0.21 12.74 33.87
N GLU A 268 0.98 12.63 33.27
CA GLU A 268 1.87 11.47 33.41
C GLU A 268 2.14 11.11 34.89
N GLY A 269 1.98 9.82 35.21
CA GLY A 269 2.22 9.23 36.53
C GLY A 269 1.15 9.53 37.59
N LYS A 270 0.07 10.26 37.25
CA LYS A 270 -0.98 10.62 38.21
C LYS A 270 -2.04 9.53 38.37
N GLU A 271 -2.58 9.43 39.58
CA GLU A 271 -3.76 8.61 39.91
C GLU A 271 -4.89 9.56 40.34
N PHE A 272 -6.03 9.49 39.65
CA PHE A 272 -7.20 10.31 39.94
C PHE A 272 -8.28 9.47 40.61
N ILE A 273 -8.74 9.88 41.79
CA ILE A 273 -9.87 9.25 42.48
C ILE A 273 -11.15 9.83 41.90
N ILE A 274 -12.04 8.97 41.43
CA ILE A 274 -13.26 9.33 40.72
C ILE A 274 -14.47 9.12 41.62
N GLU A 275 -15.33 10.14 41.68
CA GLU A 275 -16.57 10.09 42.44
C GLU A 275 -17.67 9.32 41.69
N SER A 276 -18.54 8.67 42.46
CA SER A 276 -19.75 8.02 41.95
C SER A 276 -20.82 9.08 41.72
N CYS A 277 -21.53 9.00 40.60
CA CYS A 277 -22.66 9.86 40.31
C CYS A 277 -23.79 9.62 41.30
N HIS A 278 -24.47 10.70 41.71
CA HIS A 278 -25.71 10.58 42.46
C HIS A 278 -26.83 10.09 41.54
N SER A 279 -27.46 8.97 41.90
CA SER A 279 -28.55 8.36 41.15
C SER A 279 -29.72 8.06 42.08
N ASP A 280 -30.93 8.35 41.64
CA ASP A 280 -32.16 7.93 42.32
C ASP A 280 -32.50 6.45 42.05
N TYR A 281 -31.72 5.79 41.19
CA TYR A 281 -31.93 4.43 40.74
C TYR A 281 -30.68 3.58 40.97
N SER A 282 -30.85 2.40 41.56
CA SER A 282 -29.79 1.39 41.70
C SER A 282 -29.77 0.52 40.45
N PHE A 283 -28.64 0.55 39.72
CA PHE A 283 -28.50 -0.26 38.52
C PHE A 283 -27.97 -1.64 38.88
N VAL A 284 -28.63 -2.71 38.41
CA VAL A 284 -28.17 -4.07 38.68
C VAL A 284 -27.65 -4.73 37.40
N GLY A 285 -26.38 -5.13 37.44
CA GLY A 285 -25.74 -5.93 36.38
C GLY A 285 -25.80 -5.28 35.01
N ILE A 286 -25.26 -4.07 34.88
CA ILE A 286 -25.12 -3.38 33.59
C ILE A 286 -24.15 -4.19 32.73
N GLY A 287 -24.64 -4.68 31.58
CA GLY A 287 -23.84 -5.42 30.61
C GLY A 287 -23.39 -4.61 29.41
N HIS A 288 -24.09 -3.50 29.10
CA HIS A 288 -23.73 -2.61 28.01
C HIS A 288 -23.97 -1.15 28.37
N LEU A 289 -23.00 -0.30 28.05
CA LEU A 289 -23.05 1.14 28.20
C LEU A 289 -22.67 1.80 26.86
N THR A 290 -23.47 2.75 26.37
CA THR A 290 -23.17 3.45 25.10
C THR A 290 -23.71 4.88 25.10
N TRP A 291 -22.86 5.84 24.74
CA TRP A 291 -23.27 7.24 24.57
C TRP A 291 -24.16 7.42 23.33
N LEU A 292 -25.29 8.10 23.48
CA LEU A 292 -26.13 8.56 22.37
C LEU A 292 -25.75 9.97 21.91
N ASN A 293 -25.49 10.84 22.87
CA ASN A 293 -25.01 12.21 22.67
C ASN A 293 -24.20 12.62 23.89
N HIS A 294 -23.92 13.90 24.07
CA HIS A 294 -23.09 14.39 25.18
C HIS A 294 -23.75 14.24 26.57
N GLN A 295 -25.07 14.13 26.68
CA GLN A 295 -25.79 14.05 27.97
C GLN A 295 -26.41 12.68 28.24
N VAL A 296 -26.68 11.89 27.20
CA VAL A 296 -27.50 10.69 27.31
C VAL A 296 -26.69 9.45 26.99
N VAL A 297 -26.79 8.47 27.87
CA VAL A 297 -26.22 7.13 27.74
C VAL A 297 -27.33 6.10 27.75
N ILE A 298 -27.20 5.07 26.90
CA ILE A 298 -27.97 3.85 27.00
C ILE A 298 -27.24 2.91 27.96
N ALA A 299 -27.96 2.44 28.98
CA ALA A 299 -27.51 1.36 29.86
C ALA A 299 -28.45 0.16 29.68
N ILE A 300 -27.88 -1.02 29.48
CA ILE A 300 -28.63 -2.28 29.43
C ILE A 300 -28.23 -3.13 30.62
N GLY A 301 -29.21 -3.45 31.47
CA GLY A 301 -29.03 -4.24 32.67
C GLY A 301 -29.96 -5.44 32.74
N LEU A 302 -29.81 -6.23 33.81
CA LEU A 302 -30.71 -7.32 34.12
C LEU A 302 -31.98 -6.80 34.81
N CYS A 303 -33.12 -7.38 34.48
CA CYS A 303 -34.37 -7.09 35.19
C CYS A 303 -34.47 -8.03 36.40
N GLU A 304 -34.44 -7.49 37.62
CA GLU A 304 -34.72 -8.29 38.81
C GLU A 304 -36.22 -8.46 39.02
N SER A 305 -36.65 -9.72 39.14
CA SER A 305 -38.03 -10.07 39.45
C SER A 305 -38.35 -9.67 40.90
N GLY A 306 -38.82 -8.45 41.12
CA GLY A 306 -39.29 -8.01 42.44
C GLY A 306 -39.46 -6.51 42.67
N VAL A 307 -38.97 -5.63 41.79
CA VAL A 307 -38.90 -4.18 42.10
C VAL A 307 -39.80 -3.27 41.23
N ASP A 308 -40.28 -3.70 40.07
CA ASP A 308 -41.03 -2.80 39.15
C ASP A 308 -42.38 -3.38 38.70
N ASP A 309 -43.40 -3.37 39.57
CA ASP A 309 -44.81 -3.55 39.17
C ASP A 309 -45.31 -2.38 38.29
N ALA A 310 -44.61 -1.25 38.26
CA ALA A 310 -45.00 -0.04 37.52
C ALA A 310 -44.78 -0.10 35.99
N CYS A 311 -44.01 -1.06 35.47
CA CYS A 311 -43.75 -1.17 34.03
C CYS A 311 -44.94 -1.76 33.24
N HIS A 312 -45.90 -2.40 33.91
CA HIS A 312 -47.03 -3.05 33.25
C HIS A 312 -48.14 -2.07 32.78
N GLU A 313 -48.26 -0.88 33.38
CA GLU A 313 -49.38 0.02 33.09
C GLU A 313 -49.26 0.82 31.76
N LYS A 314 -48.05 1.04 31.24
CA LYS A 314 -47.85 1.84 30.00
C LYS A 314 -47.84 1.03 28.70
N PHE A 315 -47.60 -0.28 28.75
CA PHE A 315 -47.58 -1.12 27.54
C PHE A 315 -48.99 -1.48 27.03
N SER A 316 -50.00 -1.43 27.91
CA SER A 316 -51.39 -1.78 27.59
C SER A 316 -52.15 -0.68 26.80
N ARG A 317 -51.77 0.60 26.93
CA ARG A 317 -52.56 1.70 26.35
C ARG A 317 -52.31 2.01 24.86
N ASN A 318 -51.23 1.53 24.25
CA ASN A 318 -50.88 1.90 22.86
C ASN A 318 -50.89 0.76 21.83
N ASN A 319 -51.11 -0.50 22.22
CA ASN A 319 -51.28 -1.60 21.28
C ASN A 319 -52.56 -2.36 21.65
N GLY A 320 -53.58 -2.28 20.79
CA GLY A 320 -54.89 -2.91 20.98
C GLY A 320 -54.84 -4.44 20.98
N PHE A 321 -54.34 -5.03 22.06
CA PHE A 321 -54.49 -6.45 22.36
C PHE A 321 -55.16 -6.60 23.72
N SER A 322 -56.47 -6.89 23.70
CA SER A 322 -57.16 -7.47 24.84
C SER A 322 -56.82 -8.96 24.93
N CYS A 323 -56.03 -9.36 25.91
CA CYS A 323 -56.07 -10.71 26.44
C CYS A 323 -55.47 -10.72 27.85
N GLU A 324 -56.33 -10.58 28.85
CA GLU A 324 -56.07 -11.17 30.15
C GLU A 324 -55.91 -12.70 29.97
N ASP A 325 -55.04 -13.31 30.75
CA ASP A 325 -54.83 -14.76 30.85
C ASP A 325 -54.20 -15.49 29.66
N LYS A 326 -52.87 -15.38 29.51
CA LYS A 326 -51.89 -16.50 29.38
C LYS A 326 -50.47 -15.99 29.10
N MET A 327 -49.51 -16.45 29.92
CA MET A 327 -48.06 -16.20 29.91
C MET A 327 -47.56 -14.90 30.58
N ARG A 328 -47.31 -15.00 31.89
CA ARG A 328 -46.27 -14.24 32.60
C ARG A 328 -44.90 -14.60 32.02
N GLN A 329 -44.54 -14.06 30.86
CA GLN A 329 -43.18 -14.22 30.31
C GLN A 329 -42.32 -13.10 30.90
N ALA A 330 -41.53 -13.44 31.93
CA ALA A 330 -40.71 -12.49 32.67
C ALA A 330 -39.72 -11.77 31.73
N CYS A 331 -39.80 -10.44 31.68
CA CYS A 331 -38.79 -9.63 31.00
C CYS A 331 -37.43 -9.87 31.67
N SER A 332 -36.41 -10.22 30.88
CA SER A 332 -35.09 -10.58 31.43
C SER A 332 -34.08 -9.43 31.38
N TYR A 333 -34.31 -8.43 30.52
CA TYR A 333 -33.38 -7.32 30.28
C TYR A 333 -34.11 -5.98 30.31
N LEU A 334 -33.44 -4.97 30.86
CA LEU A 334 -33.95 -3.61 30.97
C LEU A 334 -33.06 -2.67 30.15
N PHE A 335 -33.67 -1.99 29.18
CA PHE A 335 -33.04 -0.91 28.42
C PHE A 335 -33.38 0.42 29.10
N MET A 336 -32.35 1.17 29.48
CA MET A 336 -32.48 2.42 30.22
C MET A 336 -31.83 3.56 29.46
N GLU A 337 -32.55 4.66 29.34
CA GLU A 337 -32.00 5.95 28.93
C GLU A 337 -31.61 6.71 30.20
N VAL A 338 -30.31 6.95 30.36
CA VAL A 338 -29.74 7.64 31.52
C VAL A 338 -29.20 8.99 31.07
N GLN A 339 -29.82 10.05 31.57
CA GLN A 339 -29.39 11.42 31.34
C GLN A 339 -28.46 11.86 32.48
N PHE A 340 -27.29 12.36 32.12
CA PHE A 340 -26.30 12.91 33.03
C PHE A 340 -26.36 14.43 33.05
N ILE A 341 -26.46 15.01 34.24
CA ILE A 341 -26.50 16.46 34.48
C ILE A 341 -25.37 16.79 35.46
N CYS A 342 -24.50 17.73 35.09
CA CYS A 342 -23.45 18.23 35.97
C CYS A 342 -23.93 19.53 36.64
N SER A 343 -23.83 19.61 37.97
CA SER A 343 -24.15 20.83 38.74
C SER A 343 -23.00 21.83 38.81
N GLU A 344 -21.79 21.39 38.43
CA GLU A 344 -20.56 22.17 38.49
C GLU A 344 -20.10 22.56 37.08
N ASP A 345 -19.55 23.77 36.95
CA ASP A 345 -18.89 24.18 35.72
C ASP A 345 -17.54 23.47 35.60
N SER A 346 -17.28 22.91 34.43
CA SER A 346 -16.01 22.25 34.16
C SER A 346 -14.85 23.25 34.18
N VAL A 347 -13.80 22.93 34.92
CA VAL A 347 -12.52 23.64 34.84
C VAL A 347 -11.78 23.21 33.58
N ALA A 348 -11.29 24.16 32.79
CA ALA A 348 -10.55 23.86 31.57
C ALA A 348 -9.21 23.16 31.90
N ASP A 349 -8.78 22.24 31.02
CA ASP A 349 -7.49 21.54 31.11
C ASP A 349 -7.26 20.66 32.35
N THR A 350 -8.31 20.33 33.11
CA THR A 350 -8.22 19.40 34.24
C THR A 350 -9.15 18.19 34.07
N VAL A 351 -8.83 17.11 34.78
CA VAL A 351 -9.72 15.95 34.93
C VAL A 351 -10.82 16.32 35.94
N THR A 352 -12.08 16.19 35.54
CA THR A 352 -13.24 16.50 36.41
C THR A 352 -14.17 15.30 36.53
N SER A 353 -14.69 15.07 37.74
CA SER A 353 -15.60 13.94 38.02
C SER A 353 -16.64 14.19 39.12
N SER A 354 -16.63 15.36 39.76
CA SER A 354 -17.58 15.77 40.80
C SER A 354 -18.87 16.36 40.20
N GLY A 355 -19.94 16.41 41.00
CA GLY A 355 -21.17 17.13 40.66
C GLY A 355 -22.07 16.47 39.61
N TRP A 356 -21.85 15.20 39.27
CA TRP A 356 -22.65 14.48 38.28
C TRP A 356 -23.86 13.78 38.90
N HIS A 357 -25.04 14.04 38.31
CA HIS A 357 -26.30 13.38 38.64
C HIS A 357 -26.77 12.52 37.47
N ALA A 358 -27.08 11.26 37.75
CA ALA A 358 -27.62 10.30 36.80
C ALA A 358 -29.14 10.18 36.98
N LYS A 359 -29.91 10.54 35.96
CA LYS A 359 -31.38 10.47 35.96
C LYS A 359 -31.87 9.52 34.88
N VAL A 360 -32.62 8.50 35.26
CA VAL A 360 -33.26 7.58 34.29
C VAL A 360 -34.48 8.26 33.68
N SER A 361 -34.41 8.62 32.39
CA SER A 361 -35.51 9.29 31.67
C SER A 361 -36.51 8.31 31.07
N LYS A 362 -36.04 7.14 30.61
CA LYS A 362 -36.86 6.12 29.94
C LYS A 362 -36.41 4.71 30.29
N ARG A 363 -37.38 3.80 30.40
CA ARG A 363 -37.18 2.37 30.65
C ARG A 363 -38.00 1.55 29.66
N ILE A 364 -37.37 0.55 29.06
CA ILE A 364 -38.02 -0.38 28.11
C ILE A 364 -37.63 -1.80 28.51
N CYS A 365 -38.62 -2.63 28.81
CA CYS A 365 -38.40 -4.05 29.09
C CYS A 365 -38.22 -4.81 27.77
N LEU A 366 -37.13 -5.57 27.66
CA LEU A 366 -36.80 -6.35 26.47
C LEU A 366 -37.02 -7.84 26.72
N GLN A 367 -37.69 -8.50 25.78
CA GLN A 367 -37.94 -9.94 25.81
C GLN A 367 -36.75 -10.75 25.29
N LYS A 368 -35.94 -10.18 24.40
CA LYS A 368 -34.75 -10.81 23.81
C LYS A 368 -33.47 -10.23 24.42
N PRO A 369 -32.41 -11.04 24.60
CA PRO A 369 -31.12 -10.52 25.04
C PRO A 369 -30.54 -9.58 23.99
N VAL A 370 -30.01 -8.45 24.45
CA VAL A 370 -29.19 -7.57 23.64
C VAL A 370 -27.76 -8.10 23.69
N LEU A 371 -27.13 -8.20 22.52
CA LEU A 371 -25.76 -8.67 22.35
C LEU A 371 -24.76 -7.50 22.32
N GLY A 372 -25.18 -6.35 21.79
CA GLY A 372 -24.34 -5.17 21.69
C GLY A 372 -25.11 -3.93 21.25
N VAL A 373 -24.59 -2.77 21.59
CA VAL A 373 -25.10 -1.46 21.20
C VAL A 373 -23.95 -0.64 20.63
N VAL A 374 -24.19 0.06 19.52
CA VAL A 374 -23.21 0.98 18.94
C VAL A 374 -23.87 2.30 18.58
N LYS A 375 -23.22 3.42 18.90
CA LYS A 375 -23.71 4.75 18.53
C LYS A 375 -23.85 4.86 17.01
N ASN A 376 -24.91 5.50 16.53
CA ASN A 376 -25.01 5.89 15.13
C ASN A 376 -24.10 7.12 14.89
N PRO A 377 -23.04 7.00 14.06
CA PRO A 377 -22.10 8.10 13.87
C PRO A 377 -22.68 9.25 13.02
N THR A 378 -23.76 9.02 12.26
CA THR A 378 -24.35 10.05 11.38
C THR A 378 -25.50 10.84 12.00
N GLU A 379 -26.18 10.28 13.00
CA GLU A 379 -27.33 10.92 13.66
C GLU A 379 -27.10 10.97 15.16
N ASP A 380 -26.94 12.19 15.71
CA ASP A 380 -26.78 12.37 17.15
C ASP A 380 -28.09 12.02 17.88
N GLY A 381 -27.99 11.28 18.99
CA GLY A 381 -29.17 10.73 19.66
C GLY A 381 -29.74 9.45 19.03
N SER A 382 -28.99 8.78 18.16
CA SER A 382 -29.31 7.46 17.61
C SER A 382 -28.25 6.40 17.94
N ALA A 383 -28.67 5.14 18.09
CA ALA A 383 -27.81 3.97 18.24
C ALA A 383 -28.43 2.72 17.61
N PHE A 384 -27.57 1.80 17.16
CA PHE A 384 -27.98 0.49 16.68
C PHE A 384 -27.88 -0.54 17.79
N VAL A 385 -28.96 -1.28 18.01
CA VAL A 385 -29.11 -2.31 19.03
C VAL A 385 -29.19 -3.67 18.36
N GLN A 386 -28.24 -4.55 18.65
CA GLN A 386 -28.22 -5.92 18.14
C GLN A 386 -28.80 -6.88 19.17
N PHE A 387 -29.80 -7.66 18.76
CA PHE A 387 -30.31 -8.78 19.55
C PHE A 387 -29.60 -10.09 19.19
N VAL A 388 -29.66 -11.05 20.12
CA VAL A 388 -29.24 -12.43 19.84
C VAL A 388 -29.96 -12.98 18.60
N GLY A 389 -29.19 -13.56 17.69
CA GLY A 389 -29.66 -14.03 16.38
C GLY A 389 -29.29 -13.11 15.22
N GLY A 390 -28.71 -11.92 15.48
CA GLY A 390 -28.16 -11.04 14.44
C GLY A 390 -29.07 -9.88 14.04
N SER A 391 -30.33 -9.85 14.47
CA SER A 391 -31.24 -8.75 14.14
C SER A 391 -30.78 -7.44 14.79
N VAL A 392 -30.63 -6.40 13.96
CA VAL A 392 -30.23 -5.04 14.40
C VAL A 392 -31.41 -4.10 14.24
N VAL A 393 -31.65 -3.27 15.25
CA VAL A 393 -32.71 -2.26 15.28
C VAL A 393 -32.11 -0.91 15.62
N GLU A 394 -32.57 0.15 14.95
CA GLU A 394 -32.20 1.51 15.31
C GLU A 394 -33.08 2.06 16.45
N TYR A 395 -32.42 2.59 17.48
CA TYR A 395 -33.02 3.38 18.55
C TYR A 395 -32.77 4.86 18.29
N THR A 396 -33.80 5.69 18.47
CA THR A 396 -33.66 7.15 18.43
C THR A 396 -34.34 7.78 19.65
N LEU A 397 -33.80 8.90 20.16
CA LEU A 397 -34.40 9.63 21.28
C LEU A 397 -35.87 10.02 21.03
N LYS A 398 -36.20 10.42 19.79
CA LYS A 398 -37.56 10.88 19.42
C LYS A 398 -38.57 9.75 19.27
N SER A 399 -38.19 8.64 18.62
CA SER A 399 -39.14 7.58 18.23
C SER A 399 -38.97 6.25 18.96
N GLY A 400 -37.99 6.14 19.86
CA GLY A 400 -37.72 4.89 20.58
C GLY A 400 -37.13 3.81 19.68
N LEU A 401 -37.36 2.53 20.04
CA LEU A 401 -36.96 1.38 19.23
C LEU A 401 -37.89 1.25 18.02
N ARG A 402 -37.35 1.40 16.80
CA ARG A 402 -38.12 1.17 15.58
C ARG A 402 -38.05 -0.29 15.17
N MET A 403 -39.04 -1.09 15.57
CA MET A 403 -39.15 -2.46 15.05
C MET A 403 -39.44 -2.43 13.54
N PRO A 404 -38.79 -3.28 12.74
CA PRO A 404 -39.12 -3.40 11.32
C PRO A 404 -40.58 -3.86 11.20
N SER A 405 -41.43 -3.06 10.56
CA SER A 405 -42.81 -3.46 10.26
C SER A 405 -42.81 -4.58 9.23
N LEU A 406 -43.54 -5.67 9.51
CA LEU A 406 -43.89 -6.71 8.54
C LEU A 406 -44.97 -6.19 7.57
N ASP A 407 -44.76 -5.05 6.93
CA ASP A 407 -45.63 -4.63 5.83
C ASP A 407 -45.06 -5.17 4.52
N VAL A 408 -45.63 -6.30 4.09
CA VAL A 408 -45.47 -6.88 2.76
C VAL A 408 -45.99 -5.86 1.75
N GLY A 409 -45.12 -5.03 1.17
CA GLY A 409 -45.52 -4.21 0.03
C GLY A 409 -44.67 -2.99 -0.32
N GLN A 410 -43.89 -2.42 0.62
CA GLN A 410 -43.05 -1.25 0.31
C GLN A 410 -41.57 -1.57 0.51
N LYS A 411 -40.84 -1.72 -0.61
CA LYS A 411 -39.37 -1.67 -0.63
C LYS A 411 -38.93 -0.26 -0.23
N ASN A 412 -38.87 0.03 1.06
CA ASN A 412 -38.07 1.14 1.56
C ASN A 412 -36.61 0.67 1.61
N PRO A 413 -35.70 1.23 0.80
CA PRO A 413 -34.30 0.79 0.72
C PRO A 413 -33.46 1.09 1.98
N ASN A 414 -34.04 1.75 2.99
CA ASN A 414 -33.36 2.18 4.22
C ASN A 414 -33.66 1.32 5.46
N ILE A 415 -34.35 0.18 5.33
CA ILE A 415 -34.57 -0.73 6.47
C ILE A 415 -33.34 -1.65 6.57
N PHE A 416 -32.46 -1.35 7.54
CA PHE A 416 -31.30 -2.19 7.84
C PHE A 416 -31.75 -3.61 8.18
N THR A 417 -31.47 -4.54 7.28
CA THR A 417 -31.48 -5.97 7.60
C THR A 417 -30.24 -6.25 8.44
N GLY A 418 -30.42 -6.83 9.63
CA GLY A 418 -29.32 -7.17 10.55
C GLY A 418 -28.38 -8.25 9.99
N PHE A 419 -27.45 -8.72 10.80
CA PHE A 419 -26.50 -9.76 10.40
C PHE A 419 -27.17 -11.14 10.29
N THR A 420 -26.55 -12.05 9.53
CA THR A 420 -27.02 -13.44 9.41
C THR A 420 -26.79 -14.29 10.67
N SER A 421 -26.02 -13.77 11.63
CA SER A 421 -25.69 -14.44 12.90
C SER A 421 -25.43 -13.42 14.02
N SER A 422 -25.36 -13.89 15.26
CA SER A 422 -24.92 -13.08 16.41
C SER A 422 -23.47 -12.62 16.21
N CYS A 423 -23.23 -11.31 16.31
CA CYS A 423 -21.93 -10.67 16.10
C CYS A 423 -21.54 -9.87 17.35
N PRO A 424 -20.80 -10.48 18.32
CA PRO A 424 -20.41 -9.79 19.55
C PRO A 424 -19.56 -8.53 19.29
N TRP A 425 -18.84 -8.49 18.17
CA TRP A 425 -18.01 -7.35 17.78
C TRP A 425 -18.71 -6.54 16.69
N MET A 426 -19.62 -5.67 17.11
CA MET A 426 -20.34 -4.74 16.24
C MET A 426 -19.71 -3.34 16.31
N LYS A 427 -19.46 -2.74 15.14
CA LYS A 427 -19.04 -1.33 15.01
C LYS A 427 -19.80 -0.63 13.89
N ALA A 428 -19.95 0.68 13.98
CA ALA A 428 -20.58 1.51 12.95
C ALA A 428 -19.59 2.55 12.42
N ALA A 429 -19.52 2.70 11.10
CA ALA A 429 -18.65 3.65 10.41
C ALA A 429 -19.49 4.67 9.64
N GLN A 430 -19.14 5.95 9.74
CA GLN A 430 -19.66 7.00 8.86
C GLN A 430 -18.88 6.99 7.55
N VAL A 431 -19.57 6.74 6.44
CA VAL A 431 -18.97 6.60 5.10
C VAL A 431 -19.66 7.56 4.13
N ARG A 432 -18.90 8.05 3.13
CA ARG A 432 -19.42 8.88 2.05
C ARG A 432 -19.81 8.00 0.86
N ASP A 433 -21.07 8.06 0.47
CA ASP A 433 -21.68 7.30 -0.63
C ASP A 433 -22.38 8.30 -1.57
N ASP A 434 -21.87 8.47 -2.79
CA ASP A 434 -22.34 9.46 -3.78
C ASP A 434 -22.48 10.90 -3.21
N GLY A 435 -21.54 11.28 -2.33
CA GLY A 435 -21.52 12.59 -1.67
C GLY A 435 -22.36 12.69 -0.39
N ILE A 436 -23.23 11.71 -0.12
CA ILE A 436 -24.10 11.65 1.07
C ILE A 436 -23.42 10.85 2.18
N LEU A 437 -23.49 11.35 3.42
CA LEU A 437 -22.98 10.63 4.59
C LEU A 437 -24.02 9.60 5.05
N LYS A 438 -23.60 8.33 5.15
CA LYS A 438 -24.45 7.22 5.60
C LYS A 438 -23.72 6.36 6.64
N PRO A 439 -24.44 5.79 7.62
CA PRO A 439 -23.87 4.83 8.54
C PRO A 439 -23.79 3.44 7.88
N LEU A 440 -22.65 2.78 8.06
CA LEU A 440 -22.43 1.40 7.64
C LEU A 440 -22.05 0.57 8.86
N ILE A 441 -22.81 -0.50 9.12
CA ILE A 441 -22.64 -1.35 10.29
C ILE A 441 -21.87 -2.61 9.89
N PHE A 442 -20.84 -2.92 10.68
CA PHE A 442 -20.03 -4.11 10.59
C PHE A 442 -20.20 -4.96 11.84
N GLY A 443 -20.25 -6.27 11.68
CA GLY A 443 -20.39 -7.23 12.77
C GLY A 443 -19.52 -8.45 12.53
N MET A 444 -18.65 -8.81 13.46
CA MET A 444 -17.90 -10.06 13.41
C MET A 444 -18.52 -11.09 14.36
N ASP A 445 -18.74 -12.31 13.87
CA ASP A 445 -19.22 -13.42 14.69
C ASP A 445 -18.07 -14.21 15.37
N GLU A 446 -18.41 -15.13 16.26
CA GLU A 446 -17.44 -15.98 16.99
C GLU A 446 -16.61 -16.89 16.07
N HIS A 447 -17.10 -17.17 14.85
CA HIS A 447 -16.39 -17.96 13.85
C HIS A 447 -15.41 -17.12 13.02
N GLY A 448 -15.37 -15.80 13.21
CA GLY A 448 -14.51 -14.88 12.46
C GLY A 448 -15.10 -14.46 11.10
N ARG A 449 -16.41 -14.62 10.90
CA ARG A 449 -17.10 -14.08 9.72
C ARG A 449 -17.43 -12.61 9.99
N LEU A 450 -16.83 -11.73 9.21
CA LEU A 450 -17.06 -10.29 9.24
C LEU A 450 -18.17 -9.94 8.25
N HIS A 451 -19.28 -9.45 8.78
CA HIS A 451 -20.44 -9.00 8.03
C HIS A 451 -20.40 -7.49 7.84
N ALA A 452 -20.82 -7.03 6.66
CA ALA A 452 -21.23 -5.66 6.39
C ALA A 452 -22.67 -5.71 5.89
N ARG A 453 -23.63 -5.22 6.69
CA ARG A 453 -25.07 -5.49 6.46
C ARG A 453 -25.34 -7.01 6.38
N ASN A 454 -25.95 -7.49 5.30
CA ASN A 454 -26.20 -8.92 5.05
C ASN A 454 -25.07 -9.63 4.29
N ILE A 455 -24.00 -8.93 3.93
CA ILE A 455 -22.93 -9.48 3.09
C ILE A 455 -21.76 -9.90 3.99
N ILE A 456 -21.20 -11.08 3.75
CA ILE A 456 -19.97 -11.51 4.40
C ILE A 456 -18.78 -10.95 3.61
N VAL A 457 -18.01 -10.08 4.25
CA VAL A 457 -16.82 -9.44 3.67
C VAL A 457 -15.59 -10.33 3.82
N CYS A 458 -15.47 -11.06 4.93
CA CYS A 458 -14.34 -11.94 5.22
C CYS A 458 -14.80 -13.11 6.09
N ASN A 459 -14.35 -14.34 5.78
CA ASN A 459 -14.75 -15.56 6.51
C ASN A 459 -13.81 -15.96 7.65
N ASN A 460 -12.61 -15.40 7.69
CA ASN A 460 -11.54 -15.78 8.63
C ASN A 460 -10.92 -14.57 9.33
N CYS A 461 -11.70 -13.53 9.58
CA CYS A 461 -11.30 -12.33 10.32
C CYS A 461 -10.94 -12.69 11.77
N SER A 462 -9.88 -12.10 12.30
CA SER A 462 -9.44 -12.22 13.69
C SER A 462 -9.67 -10.93 14.48
N SER A 463 -9.47 -9.77 13.86
CA SER A 463 -9.91 -8.46 14.37
C SER A 463 -9.99 -7.43 13.24
N PHE A 464 -10.74 -6.35 13.45
CA PHE A 464 -10.92 -5.29 12.47
C PHE A 464 -11.06 -3.90 13.12
N SER A 465 -10.71 -2.87 12.35
CA SER A 465 -10.86 -1.46 12.72
C SER A 465 -11.01 -0.60 11.45
N PHE A 466 -11.28 0.69 11.62
CA PHE A 466 -11.45 1.61 10.51
C PHE A 466 -10.30 2.61 10.41
N TYR A 467 -10.08 3.14 9.21
CA TYR A 467 -9.15 4.22 8.96
C TYR A 467 -9.86 5.37 8.25
N SER A 468 -9.60 6.58 8.73
CA SER A 468 -10.03 7.83 8.12
C SER A 468 -8.80 8.54 7.60
N SER A 469 -8.86 8.93 6.33
CA SER A 469 -7.78 9.62 5.63
C SER A 469 -7.98 11.14 5.61
N SER A 470 -9.07 11.65 6.19
CA SER A 470 -9.32 13.08 6.29
C SER A 470 -8.48 13.69 7.40
N THR A 471 -7.76 14.75 7.07
CA THR A 471 -7.02 15.58 8.03
C THR A 471 -7.84 16.80 8.39
N GLY A 472 -8.45 16.82 9.57
CA GLY A 472 -9.17 18.00 10.01
C GLY A 472 -10.12 17.80 11.21
N LEU A 473 -10.61 18.92 11.72
CA LEU A 473 -11.57 19.05 12.82
C LEU A 473 -13.03 18.75 12.41
N SER A 474 -13.30 18.37 11.16
CA SER A 474 -14.64 18.00 10.67
C SER A 474 -14.94 16.51 10.88
N GLU A 475 -16.23 16.15 10.83
CA GLU A 475 -16.77 14.79 11.04
C GLU A 475 -15.87 13.68 10.45
N GLN A 476 -15.54 12.69 11.28
CA GLN A 476 -14.60 11.62 10.95
C GLN A 476 -15.23 10.65 9.95
N VAL A 477 -14.96 10.86 8.66
CA VAL A 477 -15.41 9.96 7.59
C VAL A 477 -14.37 8.85 7.40
N PHE A 478 -14.78 7.61 7.56
CA PHE A 478 -13.90 6.47 7.33
C PHE A 478 -13.81 6.17 5.83
N THR A 479 -12.59 5.92 5.35
CA THR A 479 -12.31 5.61 3.94
C THR A 479 -11.90 4.17 3.73
N HIS A 480 -11.33 3.52 4.74
CA HIS A 480 -10.85 2.14 4.66
C HIS A 480 -11.28 1.32 5.87
N ILE A 481 -11.48 0.02 5.65
CA ILE A 481 -11.51 -1.00 6.70
C ILE A 481 -10.17 -1.74 6.72
N ILE A 482 -9.66 -1.96 7.92
CA ILE A 482 -8.43 -2.69 8.18
C ILE A 482 -8.82 -3.94 8.96
N LEU A 483 -8.40 -5.10 8.49
CA LEU A 483 -8.69 -6.36 9.17
C LEU A 483 -7.47 -7.27 9.18
N THR A 484 -7.34 -8.03 10.25
CA THR A 484 -6.40 -9.15 10.34
C THR A 484 -7.16 -10.47 10.16
N THR A 485 -6.51 -11.48 9.60
CA THR A 485 -7.08 -12.82 9.43
C THR A 485 -6.48 -13.81 10.42
N LYS A 486 -7.14 -14.97 10.59
CA LYS A 486 -6.64 -16.13 11.33
C LYS A 486 -5.38 -16.77 10.70
N GLN A 487 -5.02 -16.35 9.49
CA GLN A 487 -3.81 -16.76 8.78
C GLN A 487 -2.69 -15.69 8.90
N ASP A 488 -2.85 -14.74 9.82
CA ASP A 488 -1.86 -13.70 10.13
C ASP A 488 -1.58 -12.75 8.95
N PHE A 489 -2.61 -12.44 8.16
CA PHE A 489 -2.54 -11.39 7.13
C PHE A 489 -3.32 -10.15 7.55
N LEU A 490 -2.75 -8.97 7.28
CA LEU A 490 -3.38 -7.67 7.40
C LEU A 490 -3.87 -7.21 6.01
N HIS A 491 -5.17 -6.95 5.89
CA HIS A 491 -5.81 -6.46 4.67
C HIS A 491 -6.32 -5.03 4.88
N ILE A 492 -6.19 -4.22 3.84
CA ILE A 492 -6.66 -2.83 3.80
C ILE A 492 -7.57 -2.68 2.58
N ILE A 493 -8.87 -2.48 2.85
CA ILE A 493 -9.93 -2.49 1.84
C ILE A 493 -10.62 -1.12 1.84
N SER A 494 -10.81 -0.53 0.66
CA SER A 494 -11.56 0.71 0.52
C SER A 494 -13.04 0.48 0.83
N LEU A 495 -13.64 1.34 1.65
CA LEU A 495 -15.07 1.27 1.95
C LEU A 495 -15.94 1.60 0.72
N GLY A 496 -15.42 2.39 -0.22
CA GLY A 496 -16.07 2.63 -1.51
C GLY A 496 -16.23 1.36 -2.34
N ASP A 497 -15.23 0.46 -2.30
CA ASP A 497 -15.31 -0.82 -3.01
C ASP A 497 -16.41 -1.74 -2.44
N ILE A 498 -16.66 -1.65 -1.13
CA ILE A 498 -17.71 -2.43 -0.44
C ILE A 498 -19.10 -1.87 -0.77
N LEU A 499 -19.23 -0.55 -0.94
CA LEU A 499 -20.49 0.12 -1.25
C LEU A 499 -20.92 -0.04 -2.72
N HIS A 500 -19.99 0.12 -3.66
CA HIS A 500 -20.30 0.16 -5.09
C HIS A 500 -20.30 -1.21 -5.79
N LYS A 501 -19.72 -2.27 -5.18
CA LYS A 501 -19.80 -3.63 -5.71
C LYS A 501 -21.14 -4.28 -5.38
N ASN A 502 -22.14 -4.02 -6.21
CA ASN A 502 -23.45 -4.66 -6.14
C ASN A 502 -23.38 -6.18 -6.41
N HIS A 503 -23.72 -6.95 -5.38
CA HIS A 503 -24.54 -8.17 -5.39
C HIS A 503 -24.19 -9.46 -6.14
N GLU A 504 -23.17 -9.59 -7.00
CA GLU A 504 -22.90 -10.90 -7.68
C GLU A 504 -21.44 -11.36 -7.74
N VAL A 505 -20.52 -10.67 -7.07
CA VAL A 505 -19.16 -11.17 -6.88
C VAL A 505 -18.84 -11.05 -5.40
N GLY A 506 -19.01 -12.15 -4.66
CA GLY A 506 -18.57 -12.21 -3.28
C GLY A 506 -17.13 -11.72 -3.16
N CYS A 507 -16.82 -11.05 -2.06
CA CYS A 507 -15.44 -10.74 -1.67
C CYS A 507 -14.55 -11.99 -1.51
N GLU A 508 -15.00 -13.17 -1.93
CA GLU A 508 -14.20 -14.37 -2.21
C GLU A 508 -13.00 -14.09 -3.15
N LYS A 509 -13.07 -13.06 -4.00
CA LYS A 509 -11.91 -12.65 -4.82
C LYS A 509 -10.75 -12.03 -4.05
N TYR A 510 -10.97 -11.51 -2.84
CA TYR A 510 -9.88 -10.93 -2.03
C TYR A 510 -9.41 -11.89 -0.94
N ILE A 511 -10.26 -12.80 -0.51
CA ILE A 511 -10.00 -13.72 0.60
C ILE A 511 -10.83 -14.99 0.34
N VAL A 512 -10.22 -16.07 -0.16
CA VAL A 512 -10.43 -17.49 0.26
C VAL A 512 -9.67 -18.51 -0.63
N ASN A 513 -8.99 -19.44 0.08
CA ASN A 513 -8.55 -20.81 -0.22
C ASN A 513 -7.23 -21.16 -0.96
N ASP A 514 -6.39 -21.85 -0.18
CA ASP A 514 -5.43 -22.93 -0.47
C ASP A 514 -4.50 -22.84 -1.69
N GLY A 515 -3.23 -22.55 -1.39
CA GLY A 515 -2.10 -23.26 -1.99
C GLY A 515 -1.49 -22.72 -3.28
N LYS A 516 -2.13 -21.78 -3.98
CA LYS A 516 -1.52 -21.12 -5.15
C LYS A 516 -1.83 -19.63 -5.18
N ILE A 517 -1.01 -18.85 -4.48
CA ILE A 517 -0.97 -17.40 -4.63
C ILE A 517 -0.47 -17.10 -6.05
N SER A 518 -1.32 -16.48 -6.88
CA SER A 518 -0.85 -15.86 -8.11
C SER A 518 0.02 -14.64 -7.73
N ASN A 519 1.19 -14.48 -8.36
CA ASN A 519 2.16 -13.42 -8.04
C ASN A 519 1.62 -11.97 -8.19
N GLN A 520 0.39 -11.78 -8.67
CA GLN A 520 -0.25 -10.47 -8.82
C GLN A 520 -1.15 -10.09 -7.62
N GLU A 521 -1.73 -11.07 -6.92
CA GLU A 521 -2.70 -10.85 -5.83
C GLU A 521 -2.01 -10.67 -4.46
N SER A 522 -0.71 -11.00 -4.36
CA SER A 522 0.07 -10.99 -3.12
C SER A 522 0.48 -9.60 -2.59
N ARG A 523 0.13 -8.50 -3.27
CA ARG A 523 0.64 -7.15 -2.92
C ARG A 523 -0.26 -6.36 -1.97
N ASP A 524 -1.53 -6.72 -1.84
CA ASP A 524 -2.51 -5.98 -1.02
C ASP A 524 -2.67 -6.54 0.41
N ALA A 525 -2.20 -7.77 0.65
CA ALA A 525 -2.20 -8.41 1.95
C ALA A 525 -0.78 -8.39 2.55
N LEU A 526 -0.63 -7.77 3.71
CA LEU A 526 0.64 -7.73 4.44
C LEU A 526 0.71 -8.92 5.40
N LYS A 527 1.72 -9.77 5.28
CA LYS A 527 1.95 -10.85 6.25
C LYS A 527 2.42 -10.24 7.57
N VAL A 528 1.69 -10.50 8.64
CA VAL A 528 2.07 -10.10 10.00
C VAL A 528 3.22 -11.01 10.46
N TRP A 529 4.26 -10.43 11.05
CA TRP A 529 5.51 -11.14 11.37
C TRP A 529 5.34 -12.15 12.51
N GLU A 530 4.47 -11.84 13.48
CA GLU A 530 4.16 -12.71 14.61
C GLU A 530 2.78 -13.35 14.46
N ARG A 531 2.74 -14.68 14.60
CA ARG A 531 1.49 -15.45 14.52
C ARG A 531 0.56 -15.09 15.67
N GLY A 532 -0.71 -14.89 15.38
CA GLY A 532 -1.75 -14.56 16.34
C GLY A 532 -1.77 -13.10 16.81
N ALA A 533 -0.94 -12.23 16.23
CA ALA A 533 -1.00 -10.80 16.52
C ALA A 533 -2.34 -10.20 16.08
N LYS A 534 -2.90 -9.32 16.90
CA LYS A 534 -4.23 -8.73 16.70
C LYS A 534 -4.13 -7.23 16.41
N LEU A 535 -4.95 -6.76 15.49
CA LEU A 535 -5.21 -5.32 15.31
C LEU A 535 -5.94 -4.77 16.54
N ILE A 536 -5.33 -3.79 17.21
CA ILE A 536 -5.91 -3.13 18.38
C ILE A 536 -6.27 -1.67 18.13
N GLY A 537 -5.50 -0.94 17.31
CA GLY A 537 -5.68 0.50 17.11
C GLY A 537 -5.22 0.99 15.74
N VAL A 538 -5.68 2.18 15.37
CA VAL A 538 -5.38 2.82 14.08
C VAL A 538 -5.18 4.32 14.31
N ILE A 539 -4.08 4.86 13.80
CA ILE A 539 -3.79 6.30 13.83
C ILE A 539 -4.23 6.89 12.48
N HIS A 540 -5.23 7.77 12.54
CA HIS A 540 -5.88 8.36 11.37
C HIS A 540 -5.08 9.52 10.75
N GLY A 541 -5.54 10.03 9.60
CA GLY A 541 -4.95 11.18 8.90
C GLY A 541 -3.53 10.89 8.41
N ASP A 542 -2.68 11.93 8.46
CA ASP A 542 -1.31 11.95 7.93
C ASP A 542 -0.34 10.96 8.60
N GLU A 543 -0.65 10.49 9.80
CA GLU A 543 0.14 9.44 10.45
C GLU A 543 -0.04 8.08 9.77
N ALA A 544 -1.25 7.76 9.31
CA ALA A 544 -1.55 6.56 8.51
C ALA A 544 -0.96 5.26 9.09
N ALA A 545 -1.08 5.08 10.41
CA ALA A 545 -0.41 4.01 11.14
C ALA A 545 -1.40 3.01 11.75
N VAL A 546 -0.91 1.80 12.01
CA VAL A 546 -1.68 0.69 12.54
C VAL A 546 -0.95 0.08 13.73
N ILE A 547 -1.68 -0.17 14.81
CA ILE A 547 -1.12 -0.71 16.06
C ILE A 547 -1.58 -2.16 16.22
N LEU A 548 -0.59 -3.05 16.28
CA LEU A 548 -0.77 -4.48 16.48
C LEU A 548 -0.29 -4.87 17.89
N GLN A 549 -1.03 -5.77 18.52
CA GLN A 549 -0.60 -6.43 19.75
C GLN A 549 -0.17 -7.86 19.45
N THR A 550 1.06 -8.18 19.81
CA THR A 550 1.65 -9.52 19.71
C THR A 550 1.07 -10.47 20.76
N THR A 551 1.26 -11.78 20.59
CA THR A 551 0.75 -12.78 21.57
C THR A 551 1.44 -12.69 22.92
N ARG A 552 2.67 -12.15 22.93
CA ARG A 552 3.43 -11.84 24.14
C ARG A 552 2.98 -10.55 24.83
N GLY A 553 2.10 -9.80 24.17
CA GLY A 553 1.49 -8.56 24.67
C GLY A 553 2.29 -7.28 24.41
N ASN A 554 3.39 -7.34 23.64
CA ASN A 554 4.08 -6.17 23.12
C ASN A 554 3.22 -5.45 22.07
N LEU A 555 3.33 -4.13 22.03
CA LEU A 555 2.67 -3.28 21.03
C LEU A 555 3.66 -2.90 19.94
N GLU A 556 3.25 -3.04 18.68
CA GLU A 556 4.03 -2.64 17.53
C GLU A 556 3.20 -1.74 16.62
N CYS A 557 3.77 -0.60 16.23
CA CYS A 557 3.15 0.35 15.31
C CYS A 557 3.82 0.23 13.94
N ILE A 558 3.01 -0.01 12.92
CA ILE A 558 3.45 -0.15 11.53
C ILE A 558 2.77 0.91 10.65
N TYR A 559 3.40 1.25 9.53
CA TYR A 559 2.91 2.22 8.56
C TYR A 559 2.63 1.51 7.22
N PRO A 560 1.44 0.92 7.03
CA PRO A 560 1.12 0.23 5.80
C PRO A 560 1.21 1.16 4.59
N ARG A 561 2.01 0.77 3.59
CA ARG A 561 2.29 1.61 2.41
C ARG A 561 1.01 2.08 1.69
N LYS A 562 -0.05 1.26 1.65
CA LYS A 562 -1.36 1.63 1.09
C LYS A 562 -1.99 2.84 1.79
N LEU A 563 -1.97 2.87 3.12
CA LEU A 563 -2.52 3.99 3.90
C LEU A 563 -1.65 5.24 3.77
N VAL A 564 -0.33 5.08 3.84
CA VAL A 564 0.62 6.19 3.66
C VAL A 564 0.44 6.85 2.30
N LEU A 565 0.35 6.06 1.23
CA LEU A 565 0.13 6.58 -0.12
C LEU A 565 -1.25 7.24 -0.27
N THR A 566 -2.30 6.68 0.35
CA THR A 566 -3.63 7.29 0.39
C THR A 566 -3.59 8.66 1.08
N SER A 567 -2.87 8.78 2.18
CA SER A 567 -2.76 10.04 2.90
C SER A 567 -1.91 11.07 2.15
N ILE A 568 -0.82 10.64 1.48
CA ILE A 568 -0.03 11.50 0.58
C ILE A 568 -0.92 12.00 -0.56
N ALA A 569 -1.70 11.12 -1.18
CA ALA A 569 -2.64 11.47 -2.23
C ALA A 569 -3.65 12.52 -1.79
N ASN A 570 -4.24 12.39 -0.60
CA ASN A 570 -5.16 13.40 -0.06
C ASN A 570 -4.46 14.74 0.17
N ALA A 571 -3.27 14.74 0.78
CA ALA A 571 -2.49 15.96 0.97
C ALA A 571 -2.18 16.66 -0.37
N LEU A 572 -1.88 15.90 -1.43
CA LEU A 572 -1.63 16.44 -2.77
C LEU A 572 -2.90 17.03 -3.41
N ILE A 573 -4.06 16.37 -3.25
CA ILE A 573 -5.36 16.88 -3.74
C ILE A 573 -5.74 18.18 -3.03
N GLU A 574 -5.47 18.28 -1.74
CA GLU A 574 -5.73 19.47 -0.92
C GLU A 574 -4.69 20.59 -1.13
N GLY A 575 -3.64 20.35 -1.93
CA GLY A 575 -2.56 21.32 -2.17
C GLY A 575 -1.61 21.52 -0.97
N ARG A 576 -1.61 20.59 0.00
CA ARG A 576 -0.72 20.57 1.17
C ARG A 576 0.63 19.94 0.83
N PHE A 577 1.38 20.59 -0.07
CA PHE A 577 2.66 20.10 -0.57
C PHE A 577 3.70 19.90 0.53
N LYS A 578 3.76 20.79 1.53
CA LYS A 578 4.69 20.64 2.66
C LYS A 578 4.47 19.32 3.42
N ASP A 579 3.23 19.01 3.76
CA ASP A 579 2.89 17.81 4.54
C ASP A 579 3.15 16.55 3.71
N SER A 580 2.73 16.55 2.44
CA SER A 580 3.02 15.45 1.52
C SER A 580 4.52 15.16 1.40
N MET A 581 5.35 16.21 1.34
CA MET A 581 6.81 16.10 1.24
C MET A 581 7.43 15.52 2.52
N LEU A 582 6.94 15.91 3.69
CA LEU A 582 7.38 15.35 4.97
C LEU A 582 6.99 13.87 5.10
N MET A 583 5.78 13.51 4.68
CA MET A 583 5.32 12.11 4.67
C MET A 583 6.14 11.23 3.73
N VAL A 584 6.45 11.72 2.53
CA VAL A 584 7.31 11.04 1.55
C VAL A 584 8.70 10.78 2.15
N ARG A 585 9.29 11.79 2.81
CA ARG A 585 10.58 11.67 3.50
C ARG A 585 10.55 10.67 4.65
N ARG A 586 9.61 10.84 5.58
CA ARG A 586 9.49 10.01 6.79
C ARG A 586 9.34 8.53 6.45
N ASN A 587 8.52 8.22 5.45
CA ASN A 587 8.19 6.86 5.05
C ASN A 587 9.05 6.32 3.89
N ARG A 588 10.05 7.08 3.43
CA ARG A 588 10.95 6.73 2.32
C ARG A 588 10.19 6.30 1.05
N ILE A 589 9.17 7.09 0.69
CA ILE A 589 8.42 6.94 -0.56
C ILE A 589 9.21 7.63 -1.69
N ASP A 590 9.06 7.18 -2.93
CA ASP A 590 9.68 7.83 -4.08
C ASP A 590 9.03 9.20 -4.31
N TYR A 591 9.84 10.26 -4.28
CA TYR A 591 9.39 11.66 -4.43
C TYR A 591 8.66 11.95 -5.74
N ASN A 592 8.86 11.13 -6.79
CA ASN A 592 8.13 11.29 -8.04
C ASN A 592 6.61 11.23 -7.85
N ILE A 593 6.10 10.64 -6.75
CA ILE A 593 4.66 10.66 -6.43
C ILE A 593 4.07 12.06 -6.36
N VAL A 594 4.82 13.05 -5.86
CA VAL A 594 4.35 14.44 -5.74
C VAL A 594 4.06 15.06 -7.11
N VAL A 595 4.77 14.59 -8.13
CA VAL A 595 4.64 15.05 -9.52
C VAL A 595 3.66 14.18 -10.31
N ASP A 596 3.76 12.86 -10.15
CA ASP A 596 3.08 11.88 -11.00
C ASP A 596 1.62 11.65 -10.62
N TYR A 597 1.25 11.84 -9.34
CA TYR A 597 -0.09 11.49 -8.85
C TYR A 597 -1.22 12.26 -9.58
N CYS A 598 -1.08 13.58 -9.73
CA CYS A 598 -2.00 14.43 -10.49
C CYS A 598 -1.55 14.66 -11.95
N GLY A 599 -0.48 13.99 -12.37
CA GLY A 599 0.19 14.23 -13.64
C GLY A 599 1.17 15.41 -13.60
N TRP A 600 2.35 15.23 -14.20
CA TRP A 600 3.42 16.21 -14.14
C TRP A 600 3.05 17.55 -14.80
N GLN A 601 2.15 17.56 -15.79
CA GLN A 601 1.66 18.80 -16.40
C GLN A 601 0.83 19.65 -15.43
N ALA A 602 0.03 19.01 -14.55
CA ALA A 602 -0.70 19.73 -13.51
C ALA A 602 0.28 20.29 -12.46
N PHE A 603 1.31 19.51 -12.11
CA PHE A 603 2.38 19.97 -11.20
C PHE A 603 3.06 21.25 -11.70
N LEU A 604 3.29 21.41 -13.01
CA LEU A 604 3.92 22.62 -13.56
C LEU A 604 3.20 23.91 -13.18
N GLN A 605 1.87 23.87 -13.05
CA GLN A 605 1.04 25.04 -12.70
C GLN A 605 1.12 25.37 -11.20
N VAL A 606 1.33 24.36 -10.35
CA VAL A 606 1.38 24.49 -8.89
C VAL A 606 2.81 24.51 -8.33
N ALA A 607 3.84 24.36 -9.17
CA ALA A 607 5.25 24.42 -8.77
C ALA A 607 5.63 25.68 -7.95
N PRO A 608 5.10 26.89 -8.25
CA PRO A 608 5.31 28.06 -7.39
C PRO A 608 4.82 27.88 -5.95
N GLU A 609 3.65 27.26 -5.79
CA GLU A 609 3.05 27.01 -4.47
C GLU A 609 3.82 25.92 -3.72
N PHE A 610 4.24 24.86 -4.42
CA PHE A 610 5.11 23.82 -3.88
C PHE A 610 6.41 24.41 -3.26
N VAL A 611 7.11 25.29 -3.99
CA VAL A 611 8.35 25.93 -3.52
C VAL A 611 8.08 26.84 -2.31
N LYS A 612 6.99 27.63 -2.35
CA LYS A 612 6.62 28.53 -1.24
C LYS A 612 6.32 27.78 0.07
N GLN A 613 5.66 26.62 -0.02
CA GLN A 613 5.25 25.86 1.15
C GLN A 613 6.40 25.14 1.87
N ILE A 614 7.33 24.51 1.12
CA ILE A 614 8.35 23.64 1.72
C ILE A 614 9.39 24.44 2.52
N LYS A 615 9.74 25.67 2.09
CA LYS A 615 10.71 26.62 2.68
C LYS A 615 12.14 26.10 2.89
N ASN A 616 12.33 24.83 3.24
CA ASN A 616 13.60 24.18 3.42
C ASN A 616 14.18 23.75 2.06
N LEU A 617 15.21 24.48 1.63
CA LEU A 617 15.86 24.25 0.34
C LEU A 617 16.56 22.89 0.23
N SER A 618 16.99 22.28 1.34
CA SER A 618 17.58 20.93 1.29
C SER A 618 16.55 19.88 0.88
N HIS A 619 15.30 20.03 1.34
CA HIS A 619 14.21 19.13 0.93
C HIS A 619 13.91 19.27 -0.56
N ILE A 620 13.95 20.50 -1.09
CA ILE A 620 13.75 20.75 -2.53
C ILE A 620 14.93 20.19 -3.33
N THR A 621 16.16 20.31 -2.85
CA THR A 621 17.34 19.71 -3.50
C THR A 621 17.23 18.18 -3.55
N ASP A 622 16.82 17.53 -2.45
CA ASP A 622 16.59 16.08 -2.42
C ASP A 622 15.49 15.66 -3.43
N PHE A 623 14.40 16.43 -3.51
CA PHE A 623 13.35 16.25 -4.51
C PHE A 623 13.90 16.34 -5.93
N VAL A 624 14.62 17.42 -6.26
CA VAL A 624 15.22 17.67 -7.57
C VAL A 624 16.16 16.53 -7.99
N CYS A 625 17.00 16.04 -7.07
CA CYS A 625 17.90 14.92 -7.34
C CYS A 625 17.17 13.61 -7.69
N SER A 626 15.97 13.43 -7.15
CA SER A 626 15.20 12.19 -7.25
C SER A 626 14.25 12.11 -8.45
N ILE A 627 13.98 13.22 -9.15
CA ILE A 627 13.07 13.24 -10.30
C ILE A 627 13.62 12.37 -11.44
N LYS A 628 12.75 11.53 -11.99
CA LYS A 628 13.03 10.61 -13.10
C LYS A 628 11.96 10.73 -14.17
N ASN A 629 12.27 10.31 -15.38
CA ASN A 629 11.32 10.36 -16.50
C ASN A 629 10.20 9.30 -16.39
N GLU A 630 10.46 8.20 -15.66
CA GLU A 630 9.48 7.13 -15.43
C GLU A 630 8.31 7.62 -14.55
N ASN A 631 7.08 7.14 -14.83
CA ASN A 631 5.90 7.43 -14.03
C ASN A 631 5.74 6.39 -12.91
N VAL A 632 5.98 6.79 -11.66
CA VAL A 632 5.94 5.85 -10.51
C VAL A 632 4.53 5.35 -10.20
N MET A 633 3.48 6.06 -10.64
CA MET A 633 2.10 5.61 -10.48
C MET A 633 1.75 4.47 -11.44
N GLU A 634 2.42 4.35 -12.57
CA GLU A 634 2.20 3.26 -13.53
C GLU A 634 3.07 2.03 -13.24
N THR A 635 4.20 2.22 -12.55
CA THR A 635 5.18 1.16 -12.27
C THR A 635 5.11 0.65 -10.82
N MET A 636 5.50 1.48 -9.85
CA MET A 636 5.61 1.10 -8.43
C MET A 636 4.26 1.11 -7.70
N TYR A 637 3.44 2.15 -7.91
CA TYR A 637 2.28 2.44 -7.07
C TYR A 637 0.93 2.12 -7.70
N LYS A 638 0.92 1.50 -8.90
CA LYS A 638 -0.27 1.20 -9.71
C LYS A 638 -1.43 0.55 -8.96
N ASN A 639 -1.14 -0.36 -8.03
CA ASN A 639 -2.16 -1.14 -7.34
C ASN A 639 -2.52 -0.58 -5.95
N PHE A 640 -1.81 0.44 -5.46
CA PHE A 640 -1.97 0.92 -4.08
C PHE A 640 -2.99 2.04 -3.94
N VAL A 641 -3.09 2.92 -4.94
CA VAL A 641 -3.99 4.08 -4.92
C VAL A 641 -4.63 4.24 -6.29
N THR A 642 -5.94 4.44 -6.31
CA THR A 642 -6.68 4.76 -7.53
C THR A 642 -6.34 6.18 -7.97
N LEU A 643 -5.89 6.34 -9.21
CA LEU A 643 -5.68 7.68 -9.79
C LEU A 643 -7.02 8.44 -9.75
N PRO A 644 -6.99 9.76 -9.48
CA PRO A 644 -8.19 10.57 -9.61
C PRO A 644 -8.70 10.41 -11.05
N LEU A 645 -9.93 9.89 -11.18
CA LEU A 645 -10.66 9.93 -12.44
C LEU A 645 -10.87 11.41 -12.77
N ILE A 646 -9.95 12.00 -13.54
CA ILE A 646 -10.20 13.27 -14.20
C ILE A 646 -11.34 12.99 -15.18
N GLY A 647 -12.56 13.23 -14.71
CA GLY A 647 -13.77 13.05 -15.45
C GLY A 647 -13.70 13.86 -16.74
N LYS A 648 -13.89 13.17 -17.86
CA LYS A 648 -14.62 13.76 -18.98
C LYS A 648 -16.02 14.07 -18.47
N GLU A 649 -16.20 15.21 -17.81
CA GLU A 649 -17.45 15.99 -17.74
C GLU A 649 -17.34 17.10 -16.69
N GLY A 650 -17.29 18.33 -17.19
CA GLY A 650 -17.91 19.55 -16.65
C GLY A 650 -17.89 19.84 -15.15
N THR A 651 -16.82 20.50 -14.68
CA THR A 651 -16.95 21.74 -13.87
C THR A 651 -15.62 22.47 -13.76
N GLY A 652 -15.49 23.57 -14.51
CA GLY A 652 -14.93 24.83 -14.00
C GLY A 652 -13.50 24.87 -13.46
N MET A 653 -12.52 24.24 -14.11
CA MET A 653 -11.14 24.73 -14.04
C MET A 653 -10.66 24.94 -15.46
N HIS A 654 -10.60 26.21 -15.89
CA HIS A 654 -10.11 26.61 -17.21
C HIS A 654 -8.67 26.14 -17.36
N VAL A 655 -8.49 24.94 -17.93
CA VAL A 655 -7.20 24.53 -18.49
C VAL A 655 -7.01 25.39 -19.73
N VAL A 656 -6.36 26.53 -19.55
CA VAL A 656 -5.75 27.24 -20.67
C VAL A 656 -4.74 26.25 -21.25
N ARG A 657 -5.06 25.68 -22.41
CA ARG A 657 -4.07 24.98 -23.24
C ARG A 657 -3.06 26.04 -23.68
N VAL A 658 -2.04 26.25 -22.87
CA VAL A 658 -0.84 26.93 -23.31
C VAL A 658 -0.16 25.94 -24.25
N GLU A 659 -0.09 26.30 -25.53
CA GLU A 659 0.73 25.61 -26.53
C GLU A 659 2.20 25.77 -26.13
N HIS A 660 2.68 24.92 -25.23
CA HIS A 660 4.11 24.71 -25.04
C HIS A 660 4.56 23.63 -26.02
N SER A 661 4.85 24.07 -27.24
CA SER A 661 5.75 23.37 -28.14
C SER A 661 7.10 23.12 -27.44
N ASP A 662 7.62 21.90 -27.61
CA ASP A 662 9.02 21.45 -27.40
C ASP A 662 9.50 20.79 -26.10
N MET A 663 8.73 20.70 -25.00
CA MET A 663 9.22 19.98 -23.81
C MET A 663 8.70 18.54 -23.72
N LYS A 664 9.35 17.62 -24.45
CA LYS A 664 9.01 16.17 -24.42
C LYS A 664 9.46 15.44 -23.14
N ASN A 665 10.38 16.00 -22.35
CA ASN A 665 10.95 15.34 -21.17
C ASN A 665 10.34 15.86 -19.86
N LYS A 666 9.75 14.96 -19.05
CA LYS A 666 9.20 15.24 -17.72
C LYS A 666 10.25 15.89 -16.82
N VAL A 667 11.47 15.36 -16.81
CA VAL A 667 12.56 15.85 -15.94
C VAL A 667 12.85 17.31 -16.24
N SER A 668 13.09 17.64 -17.51
CA SER A 668 13.40 19.01 -17.92
C SER A 668 12.30 20.00 -17.63
N ALA A 669 11.04 19.63 -17.89
CA ALA A 669 9.91 20.52 -17.66
C ALA A 669 9.70 20.81 -16.17
N VAL A 670 9.75 19.77 -15.32
CA VAL A 670 9.59 19.91 -13.86
C VAL A 670 10.73 20.72 -13.27
N LEU A 671 11.98 20.40 -13.60
CA LEU A 671 13.14 21.11 -13.08
C LEU A 671 13.18 22.57 -13.55
N SER A 672 12.78 22.86 -14.79
CA SER A 672 12.64 24.23 -15.28
C SER A 672 11.57 25.03 -14.52
N SER A 673 10.40 24.43 -14.27
CA SER A 673 9.32 25.11 -13.52
C SER A 673 9.71 25.37 -12.06
N VAL A 674 10.35 24.38 -11.40
CA VAL A 674 10.88 24.55 -10.03
C VAL A 674 11.99 25.61 -10.00
N ARG A 675 12.90 25.63 -10.97
CA ARG A 675 13.96 26.64 -11.08
C ARG A 675 13.38 28.04 -11.18
N ARG A 676 12.40 28.26 -12.06
CA ARG A 676 11.71 29.54 -12.21
C ARG A 676 11.02 29.97 -10.90
N ALA A 677 10.36 29.04 -10.22
CA ALA A 677 9.74 29.31 -8.93
C ALA A 677 10.77 29.68 -7.84
N LEU A 678 11.94 29.04 -7.81
CA LEU A 678 13.05 29.40 -6.93
C LEU A 678 13.60 30.80 -7.25
N GLU A 679 13.69 31.16 -8.53
CA GLU A 679 14.18 32.48 -8.97
C GLU A 679 13.24 33.63 -8.60
N GLU A 680 11.92 33.40 -8.70
CA GLU A 680 10.91 34.43 -8.53
C GLU A 680 10.47 34.62 -7.07
N TYR A 681 10.34 33.53 -6.30
CA TYR A 681 9.67 33.56 -4.99
C TYR A 681 10.58 33.33 -3.78
N VAL A 682 11.83 32.88 -3.97
CA VAL A 682 12.77 32.63 -2.87
C VAL A 682 13.83 33.73 -2.83
N PRO A 683 14.08 34.37 -1.67
CA PRO A 683 15.12 35.41 -1.58
C PRO A 683 16.51 34.85 -1.91
N GLU A 684 17.38 35.72 -2.42
CA GLU A 684 18.76 35.36 -2.76
C GLU A 684 19.49 34.84 -1.52
N SER A 685 20.03 33.63 -1.64
CA SER A 685 20.84 32.99 -0.59
C SER A 685 21.77 31.95 -1.21
N PRO A 686 22.89 31.61 -0.55
CA PRO A 686 23.80 30.55 -0.97
C PRO A 686 23.07 29.24 -1.26
N ALA A 687 22.20 28.82 -0.35
CA ALA A 687 21.41 27.60 -0.50
C ALA A 687 20.46 27.64 -1.70
N ARG A 688 19.88 28.82 -2.03
CA ARG A 688 19.01 28.97 -3.22
C ARG A 688 19.82 28.77 -4.49
N GLU A 689 20.97 29.42 -4.61
CA GLU A 689 21.81 29.29 -5.79
C GLU A 689 22.37 27.87 -5.97
N LEU A 690 22.78 27.20 -4.90
CA LEU A 690 23.17 25.79 -4.96
C LEU A 690 22.01 24.91 -5.44
N CYS A 691 20.79 25.13 -4.93
CA CYS A 691 19.60 24.40 -5.38
C CYS A 691 19.32 24.64 -6.88
N ILE A 692 19.44 25.88 -7.36
CA ILE A 692 19.32 26.21 -8.79
C ILE A 692 20.38 25.48 -9.62
N LEU A 693 21.64 25.46 -9.17
CA LEU A 693 22.70 24.68 -9.82
C LEU A 693 22.35 23.18 -9.87
N THR A 694 21.71 22.63 -8.83
CA THR A 694 21.19 21.26 -8.87
C THR A 694 20.17 21.06 -9.97
N THR A 695 19.21 21.98 -10.14
CA THR A 695 18.21 21.89 -11.22
C THR A 695 18.83 21.96 -12.62
N LEU A 696 19.99 22.59 -12.77
CA LEU A 696 20.73 22.70 -14.03
C LEU A 696 21.55 21.44 -14.31
N ALA A 697 22.25 20.95 -13.30
CA ALA A 697 23.08 19.75 -13.37
C ALA A 697 22.24 18.48 -13.59
N ARG A 698 21.07 18.38 -12.93
CA ARG A 698 20.16 17.22 -13.01
C ARG A 698 19.17 17.30 -14.18
N ASN A 699 19.24 18.33 -15.00
CA ASN A 699 18.44 18.41 -16.23
C ASN A 699 18.83 17.28 -17.20
N GLU A 700 17.94 16.93 -18.11
CA GLU A 700 18.18 15.89 -19.12
C GLU A 700 17.95 16.44 -20.53
N PRO A 701 19.01 16.76 -21.30
CA PRO A 701 20.43 16.65 -20.92
C PRO A 701 20.89 17.71 -19.89
N PRO A 702 22.01 17.48 -19.17
CA PRO A 702 22.54 18.43 -18.19
C PRO A 702 22.84 19.81 -18.79
N ALA A 703 22.31 20.86 -18.18
CA ALA A 703 22.48 22.25 -18.65
C ALA A 703 23.78 22.87 -18.09
N LEU A 704 24.91 22.18 -18.28
CA LEU A 704 26.21 22.57 -17.71
C LEU A 704 26.69 23.94 -18.18
N GLY A 705 26.36 24.33 -19.41
CA GLY A 705 26.74 25.63 -19.97
C GLY A 705 26.05 26.80 -19.25
N GLU A 706 24.78 26.64 -18.87
CA GLU A 706 24.05 27.64 -18.07
C GLU A 706 24.55 27.68 -16.63
N ALA A 707 24.83 26.52 -16.03
CA ALA A 707 25.41 26.42 -14.68
C ALA A 707 26.77 27.13 -14.60
N LEU A 708 27.66 26.90 -15.57
CA LEU A 708 28.96 27.54 -15.63
C LEU A 708 28.88 29.04 -15.90
N LYS A 709 27.91 29.51 -16.71
CA LYS A 709 27.64 30.96 -16.88
C LYS A 709 27.21 31.61 -15.57
N ARG A 710 26.38 30.94 -14.76
CA ARG A 710 26.01 31.41 -13.41
C ARG A 710 27.22 31.47 -12.48
N ILE A 711 28.06 30.43 -12.44
CA ILE A 711 29.30 30.41 -11.64
C ILE A 711 30.25 31.53 -12.08
N LYS A 712 30.38 31.76 -13.39
CA LYS A 712 31.16 32.88 -13.93
C LYS A 712 30.65 34.23 -13.42
N ARG A 713 29.34 34.45 -13.45
CA ARG A 713 28.72 35.69 -12.94
C ARG A 713 28.98 35.88 -11.43
N ILE A 714 28.89 34.81 -10.63
CA ILE A 714 29.23 34.84 -9.20
C ILE A 714 30.68 35.30 -9.02
N ARG A 715 31.60 34.73 -9.78
CA ARG A 715 33.02 35.08 -9.72
C ARG A 715 33.31 36.52 -10.16
N GLU A 716 32.63 37.00 -11.21
CA GLU A 716 32.77 38.39 -11.66
C GLU A 716 32.31 39.36 -10.56
N LEU A 717 31.24 39.03 -9.84
CA LEU A 717 30.76 39.80 -8.68
C LEU A 717 31.74 39.75 -7.49
N GLU A 718 32.38 38.61 -7.23
CA GLU A 718 33.45 38.49 -6.22
C GLU A 718 34.65 39.39 -6.54
N LEU A 719 35.00 39.51 -7.83
CA LEU A 719 36.16 40.29 -8.31
C LEU A 719 35.86 41.80 -8.45
N SER A 720 34.61 42.19 -8.74
CA SER A 720 34.22 43.60 -8.95
C SER A 720 34.13 44.44 -7.67
N GLY A 721 34.46 43.87 -6.50
CA GLY A 721 34.65 44.64 -5.25
C GLY A 721 33.40 45.31 -4.68
N THR A 722 32.21 44.94 -5.14
CA THR A 722 30.92 45.50 -4.68
C THR A 722 30.43 44.88 -3.37
N VAL A 723 31.14 43.85 -2.87
CA VAL A 723 30.92 43.24 -1.56
C VAL A 723 31.84 43.92 -0.55
N ASN A 724 31.30 44.86 0.21
CA ASN A 724 31.98 45.38 1.40
C ASN A 724 32.15 44.23 2.40
N LYS A 725 33.36 43.70 2.56
CA LYS A 725 33.70 42.65 3.55
C LYS A 725 33.42 43.04 5.01
N ASN A 726 33.03 44.30 5.27
CA ASN A 726 32.76 44.85 6.59
C ASN A 726 31.25 44.95 6.93
N ASP A 727 30.34 44.64 5.99
CA ASP A 727 28.90 44.59 6.25
C ASP A 727 28.39 43.14 6.28
N PRO A 728 27.88 42.62 7.43
CA PRO A 728 27.45 41.22 7.57
C PRO A 728 26.23 40.83 6.73
N ALA A 729 25.57 41.80 6.10
CA ALA A 729 24.35 41.63 5.31
C ALA A 729 24.63 41.34 3.82
N ASP A 730 25.66 41.94 3.22
CA ASP A 730 25.97 41.79 1.79
C ASP A 730 26.85 40.56 1.48
N SER A 731 27.60 40.06 2.47
CA SER A 731 28.41 38.84 2.35
C SER A 731 27.58 37.52 2.38
N LYS A 732 26.23 37.59 2.41
CA LYS A 732 25.34 36.43 2.64
C LYS A 732 24.36 36.13 1.51
N SER A 733 24.38 36.84 0.38
CA SER A 733 23.37 36.67 -0.69
C SER A 733 23.71 35.57 -1.72
N SER A 734 25.00 35.26 -1.93
CA SER A 734 25.45 34.28 -2.94
C SER A 734 26.56 33.36 -2.39
N PRO A 735 26.66 32.10 -2.88
CA PRO A 735 27.73 31.19 -2.48
C PRO A 735 29.05 31.62 -3.13
N SER A 736 30.18 31.16 -2.60
CA SER A 736 31.46 31.44 -3.29
C SER A 736 31.54 30.71 -4.63
N ALA A 737 32.26 31.26 -5.61
CA ALA A 737 32.43 30.62 -6.91
C ALA A 737 33.11 29.24 -6.79
N GLU A 738 33.99 29.07 -5.80
CA GLU A 738 34.63 27.79 -5.49
C GLU A 738 33.63 26.76 -4.90
N GLU A 739 32.78 27.18 -3.96
CA GLU A 739 31.73 26.33 -3.38
C GLU A 739 30.71 25.89 -4.44
N ALA A 740 30.25 26.82 -5.27
CA ALA A 740 29.32 26.56 -6.38
C ALA A 740 29.91 25.58 -7.41
N LEU A 741 31.21 25.73 -7.71
CA LEU A 741 31.93 24.83 -8.61
C LEU A 741 32.12 23.42 -8.02
N LYS A 742 32.53 23.32 -6.75
CA LYS A 742 32.64 22.03 -6.05
C LYS A 742 31.30 21.30 -6.00
N HIS A 743 30.21 22.03 -5.76
CA HIS A 743 28.86 21.48 -5.78
C HIS A 743 28.45 20.97 -7.17
N LEU A 744 28.74 21.73 -8.25
CA LEU A 744 28.48 21.28 -9.62
C LEU A 744 29.27 20.03 -10.00
N LEU A 745 30.56 19.98 -9.63
CA LEU A 745 31.45 18.83 -9.86
C LEU A 745 31.04 17.59 -9.06
N TRP A 746 30.36 17.76 -7.91
CA TRP A 746 29.79 16.64 -7.17
C TRP A 746 28.58 16.00 -7.87
N LEU A 747 27.79 16.81 -8.59
CA LEU A 747 26.55 16.39 -9.25
C LEU A 747 26.74 15.85 -10.68
N SER A 748 27.85 16.20 -11.32
CA SER A 748 28.08 15.98 -12.76
C SER A 748 29.44 15.35 -13.00
N ASP A 749 29.61 14.73 -14.18
CA ASP A 749 30.90 14.22 -14.60
C ASP A 749 31.95 15.34 -14.75
N SER A 750 33.14 15.15 -14.18
CA SER A 750 34.18 16.18 -14.13
C SER A 750 34.74 16.52 -15.51
N GLU A 751 34.85 15.52 -16.39
CA GLU A 751 35.29 15.72 -17.77
C GLU A 751 34.24 16.53 -18.55
N ALA A 752 32.96 16.16 -18.45
CA ALA A 752 31.88 16.89 -19.10
C ALA A 752 31.80 18.38 -18.66
N VAL A 753 32.02 18.67 -17.38
CA VAL A 753 32.07 20.06 -16.87
C VAL A 753 33.29 20.81 -17.44
N TYR A 754 34.46 20.18 -17.50
CA TYR A 754 35.66 20.77 -18.09
C TYR A 754 35.50 21.03 -19.60
N GLU A 755 35.02 20.04 -20.36
CA GLU A 755 34.72 20.17 -21.79
C GLU A 755 33.70 21.28 -22.07
N THR A 756 32.65 21.36 -21.26
CA THR A 756 31.66 22.43 -21.40
C THR A 756 32.27 23.80 -21.10
N SER A 757 33.16 23.90 -20.10
CA SER A 757 33.87 25.15 -19.77
C SER A 757 34.80 25.62 -20.89
N LEU A 758 35.50 24.70 -21.56
CA LEU A 758 36.27 25.01 -22.77
C LEU A 758 35.36 25.54 -23.88
N GLY A 759 34.19 24.92 -24.05
CA GLY A 759 33.19 25.33 -25.03
C GLY A 759 32.50 26.67 -24.77
N LEU A 760 32.77 27.33 -23.63
CA LEU A 760 32.39 28.72 -23.37
C LEU A 760 33.44 29.72 -23.86
N TYR A 761 34.59 29.23 -24.34
CA TYR A 761 35.73 30.01 -24.84
C TYR A 761 36.35 30.95 -23.81
N ASP A 762 36.16 30.68 -22.52
CA ASP A 762 36.77 31.41 -21.40
C ASP A 762 37.86 30.54 -20.77
N LEU A 763 39.11 30.78 -21.17
CA LEU A 763 40.27 30.00 -20.73
C LEU A 763 40.51 30.09 -19.22
N ASN A 764 40.15 31.22 -18.60
CA ASN A 764 40.30 31.42 -17.15
C ASN A 764 39.27 30.60 -16.37
N LEU A 765 38.02 30.57 -16.82
CA LEU A 765 37.00 29.70 -16.24
C LEU A 765 37.40 28.22 -16.40
N ALA A 766 37.85 27.83 -17.60
CA ALA A 766 38.30 26.46 -17.87
C ALA A 766 39.50 26.03 -16.99
N ALA A 767 40.46 26.94 -16.73
CA ALA A 767 41.57 26.68 -15.83
C ALA A 767 41.11 26.43 -14.39
N ILE A 768 40.15 27.21 -13.89
CA ILE A 768 39.61 27.04 -12.53
C ILE A 768 38.81 25.75 -12.41
N VAL A 769 38.02 25.38 -13.42
CA VAL A 769 37.33 24.10 -13.49
C VAL A 769 38.34 22.94 -13.47
N ALA A 770 39.39 23.01 -14.30
CA ALA A 770 40.42 21.99 -14.38
C ALA A 770 41.12 21.76 -13.03
N LEU A 771 41.50 22.86 -12.36
CA LEU A 771 42.16 22.83 -11.05
C LEU A 771 41.29 22.17 -9.98
N ASN A 772 39.98 22.47 -9.97
CA ASN A 772 39.04 21.90 -8.99
C ASN A 772 38.58 20.48 -9.36
N SER A 773 38.72 20.08 -10.62
CA SER A 773 38.38 18.74 -11.13
C SER A 773 39.48 17.67 -10.93
N GLN A 774 40.57 18.02 -10.23
CA GLN A 774 41.75 17.16 -10.00
C GLN A 774 42.47 16.69 -11.28
N LYS A 775 42.33 17.42 -12.40
CA LYS A 775 43.13 17.17 -13.61
C LYS A 775 44.60 17.52 -13.35
N ASP A 776 45.51 16.77 -13.99
CA ASP A 776 46.94 17.03 -13.89
C ASP A 776 47.28 18.41 -14.50
N PRO A 777 47.83 19.36 -13.72
CA PRO A 777 48.29 20.65 -14.23
C PRO A 777 49.26 20.54 -15.40
N LYS A 778 50.04 19.45 -15.49
CA LYS A 778 50.95 19.22 -16.62
C LYS A 778 50.22 18.90 -17.92
N GLU A 779 48.97 18.45 -17.86
CA GLU A 779 48.18 18.11 -19.04
C GLU A 779 47.38 19.32 -19.55
N PHE A 780 46.67 20.01 -18.65
CA PHE A 780 45.77 21.08 -19.07
C PHE A 780 46.46 22.46 -19.23
N LEU A 781 47.50 22.78 -18.43
CA LEU A 781 48.15 24.11 -18.52
C LEU A 781 48.86 24.33 -19.87
N PRO A 782 49.67 23.38 -20.40
CA PRO A 782 50.30 23.58 -21.71
C PRO A 782 49.28 23.71 -22.83
N PHE A 783 48.16 23.00 -22.72
CA PHE A 783 47.06 23.07 -23.68
C PHE A 783 46.36 24.45 -23.64
N LEU A 784 46.04 24.98 -22.45
CA LEU A 784 45.44 26.31 -22.33
C LEU A 784 46.38 27.43 -22.77
N GLN A 785 47.68 27.34 -22.44
CA GLN A 785 48.70 28.29 -22.91
C GLN A 785 48.82 28.28 -24.44
N LYS A 786 48.76 27.10 -25.07
CA LYS A 786 48.75 26.98 -26.53
C LYS A 786 47.51 27.65 -27.15
N LEU A 787 46.35 27.53 -26.51
CA LEU A 787 45.11 28.19 -26.97
C LEU A 787 45.16 29.72 -26.81
N GLU A 788 45.76 30.23 -25.73
CA GLU A 788 45.91 31.66 -25.47
C GLU A 788 46.77 32.38 -26.51
N GLN A 789 47.73 31.67 -27.12
CA GLN A 789 48.62 32.19 -28.17
C GLN A 789 47.99 32.22 -29.57
N MET A 790 46.83 31.58 -29.77
CA MET A 790 46.17 31.50 -31.07
C MET A 790 45.25 32.71 -31.34
N PRO A 791 45.04 33.10 -32.61
CA PRO A 791 44.00 34.05 -32.97
C PRO A 791 42.61 33.58 -32.50
N PRO A 792 41.69 34.46 -32.09
CA PRO A 792 40.42 34.06 -31.46
C PRO A 792 39.57 33.07 -32.26
N ILE A 793 39.50 33.21 -33.58
CA ILE A 793 38.73 32.32 -34.46
C ILE A 793 39.39 30.93 -34.55
N VAL A 794 40.72 30.89 -34.66
CA VAL A 794 41.52 29.66 -34.71
C VAL A 794 41.47 28.93 -33.37
N MET A 795 41.48 29.66 -32.26
CA MET A 795 41.28 29.11 -30.92
C MET A 795 39.92 28.43 -30.80
N ARG A 796 38.83 29.11 -31.20
CA ARG A 796 37.46 28.55 -31.16
C ARG A 796 37.33 27.29 -32.03
N TYR A 797 37.88 27.33 -33.24
CA TYR A 797 37.95 26.16 -34.11
C TYR A 797 38.69 24.99 -33.45
N THR A 798 39.88 25.24 -32.90
CA THR A 798 40.71 24.20 -32.25
C THR A 798 40.01 23.60 -31.03
N VAL A 799 39.31 24.43 -30.25
CA VAL A 799 38.48 23.99 -29.12
C VAL A 799 37.31 23.15 -29.61
N ASP A 800 36.52 23.63 -30.57
CA ASP A 800 35.36 22.90 -31.08
C ASP A 800 35.74 21.57 -31.75
N LEU A 801 36.88 21.53 -32.44
CA LEU A 801 37.42 20.29 -33.01
C LEU A 801 37.75 19.28 -31.92
N LYS A 802 38.38 19.72 -30.82
CA LYS A 802 38.68 18.88 -29.65
C LYS A 802 37.40 18.38 -28.98
N LEU A 803 36.39 19.24 -28.83
CA LEU A 803 35.08 18.94 -28.25
C LEU A 803 34.15 18.17 -29.21
N ARG A 804 34.62 17.82 -30.42
CA ARG A 804 33.85 17.16 -31.48
C ARG A 804 32.58 17.93 -31.89
N ARG A 805 32.56 19.25 -31.68
CA ARG A 805 31.49 20.17 -32.11
C ARG A 805 31.72 20.59 -33.56
N PHE A 806 31.70 19.62 -34.47
CA PHE A 806 32.20 19.84 -35.84
C PHE A 806 31.40 20.88 -36.65
N GLU A 807 30.10 21.05 -36.38
CA GLU A 807 29.30 22.12 -37.00
C GLU A 807 29.79 23.51 -36.59
N SER A 808 30.01 23.75 -35.29
CA SER A 808 30.57 25.00 -34.76
C SER A 808 32.01 25.21 -35.24
N ALA A 809 32.80 24.14 -35.32
CA ALA A 809 34.14 24.17 -35.87
C ALA A 809 34.13 24.63 -37.34
N LEU A 810 33.21 24.11 -38.17
CA LEU A 810 33.05 24.50 -39.57
C LEU A 810 32.58 25.95 -39.70
N LEU A 811 31.65 26.41 -38.86
CA LEU A 811 31.21 27.81 -38.83
C LEU A 811 32.34 28.78 -38.48
N ASN A 812 33.14 28.45 -37.47
CA ASN A 812 34.29 29.24 -37.07
C ASN A 812 35.35 29.28 -38.19
N MET A 813 35.62 28.17 -38.88
CA MET A 813 36.54 28.16 -40.03
C MET A 813 36.01 28.94 -41.23
N ALA A 814 34.72 28.82 -41.56
CA ALA A 814 34.12 29.59 -42.64
C ALA A 814 34.22 31.11 -42.37
N SER A 815 34.16 31.52 -41.10
CA SER A 815 34.37 32.92 -40.69
C SER A 815 35.82 33.38 -40.72
N ALA A 816 36.80 32.46 -40.77
CA ALA A 816 38.24 32.75 -40.74
C ALA A 816 38.80 33.24 -42.08
N GLY A 817 38.05 33.11 -43.18
CA GLY A 817 38.43 33.59 -44.51
C GLY A 817 38.76 32.47 -45.51
N GLU A 818 39.17 32.89 -46.71
CA GLU A 818 39.29 32.03 -47.90
C GLU A 818 40.43 30.99 -47.83
N ASP A 819 41.46 31.24 -47.02
CA ASP A 819 42.64 30.39 -46.89
C ASP A 819 42.36 29.07 -46.15
N CYS A 820 41.19 28.94 -45.50
CA CYS A 820 40.80 27.77 -44.69
C CYS A 820 39.81 26.83 -45.40
N PHE A 821 39.52 27.04 -46.68
CA PHE A 821 38.54 26.21 -47.42
C PHE A 821 39.00 24.75 -47.56
N GLU A 822 40.29 24.52 -47.84
CA GLU A 822 40.85 23.17 -48.00
C GLU A 822 40.71 22.36 -46.69
N ASP A 823 41.03 22.96 -45.55
CA ASP A 823 40.87 22.36 -44.23
C ASP A 823 39.41 22.08 -43.88
N SER A 824 38.50 22.95 -44.32
CA SER A 824 37.04 22.77 -44.18
C SER A 824 36.55 21.59 -45.02
N LEU A 825 37.08 21.42 -46.24
CA LEU A 825 36.77 20.28 -47.11
C LEU A 825 37.29 18.97 -46.52
N ILE A 826 38.49 18.97 -45.92
CA ILE A 826 39.03 17.82 -45.17
C ILE A 826 38.15 17.49 -43.97
N LEU A 827 37.67 18.49 -43.23
CA LEU A 827 36.78 18.28 -42.09
C LEU A 827 35.45 17.65 -42.51
N MET A 828 34.85 18.12 -43.62
CA MET A 828 33.62 17.56 -44.18
C MET A 828 33.81 16.13 -44.69
N LYS A 829 34.91 15.83 -45.39
CA LYS A 829 35.24 14.46 -45.84
C LYS A 829 35.37 13.49 -44.66
N LYS A 830 35.92 13.93 -43.53
CA LYS A 830 36.02 13.13 -42.31
C LYS A 830 34.70 13.02 -41.53
N ASN A 831 33.79 13.99 -41.70
CA ASN A 831 32.51 14.08 -40.99
C ASN A 831 31.37 14.39 -41.97
N PRO A 832 30.85 13.38 -42.68
CA PRO A 832 29.94 13.58 -43.81
C PRO A 832 28.62 14.28 -43.48
N GLN A 833 28.14 14.23 -42.24
CA GLN A 833 26.95 14.97 -41.80
C GLN A 833 27.07 16.49 -42.04
N LEU A 834 28.29 17.01 -42.14
CA LEU A 834 28.58 18.43 -42.34
C LEU A 834 28.41 18.90 -43.79
N PHE A 835 28.29 18.00 -44.78
CA PHE A 835 28.18 18.39 -46.20
C PHE A 835 26.97 19.31 -46.45
N SER A 836 25.86 19.06 -45.76
CA SER A 836 24.65 19.89 -45.83
C SER A 836 24.90 21.33 -45.37
N LEU A 837 25.54 21.50 -44.20
CA LEU A 837 25.93 22.80 -43.65
C LEU A 837 27.02 23.47 -44.51
N GLY A 838 27.99 22.71 -45.00
CA GLY A 838 29.02 23.20 -45.91
C GLY A 838 28.47 23.80 -47.19
N LEU A 839 27.45 23.18 -47.78
CA LEU A 839 26.74 23.73 -48.94
C LEU A 839 25.93 25.00 -48.62
N GLN A 840 25.53 25.22 -47.37
CA GLN A 840 24.89 26.48 -46.96
C GLN A 840 25.91 27.59 -46.78
N LEU A 841 27.11 27.26 -46.28
CA LEU A 841 28.17 28.22 -45.97
C LEU A 841 28.96 28.67 -47.21
N TYR A 842 29.21 27.78 -48.17
CA TYR A 842 29.95 28.10 -49.39
C TYR A 842 29.01 28.26 -50.58
N SER A 843 28.66 29.50 -50.89
CA SER A 843 27.78 29.89 -51.99
C SER A 843 28.51 30.06 -53.34
N ASP A 844 29.84 30.13 -53.34
CA ASP A 844 30.64 30.29 -54.56
C ASP A 844 30.53 29.07 -55.48
N CYS A 845 30.25 29.29 -56.77
CA CYS A 845 30.02 28.23 -57.75
C CYS A 845 31.17 27.21 -57.83
N SER A 846 32.42 27.67 -57.78
CA SER A 846 33.61 26.81 -57.81
C SER A 846 33.75 25.92 -56.56
N ARG A 847 33.60 26.50 -55.36
CA ARG A 847 33.73 25.80 -54.08
C ARG A 847 32.56 24.86 -53.84
N ARG A 848 31.35 25.28 -54.16
CA ARG A 848 30.12 24.47 -54.08
C ARG A 848 30.22 23.22 -54.95
N SER A 849 30.81 23.34 -56.15
CA SER A 849 31.08 22.20 -57.03
C SER A 849 32.02 21.18 -56.39
N GLN A 850 33.11 21.64 -55.75
CA GLN A 850 34.05 20.75 -55.04
C GLN A 850 33.42 20.06 -53.82
N VAL A 851 32.53 20.75 -53.09
CA VAL A 851 31.77 20.15 -51.99
C VAL A 851 30.80 19.07 -52.49
N PHE A 852 30.08 19.34 -53.60
CA PHE A 852 29.20 18.34 -54.22
C PHE A 852 29.94 17.12 -54.74
N GLU A 853 31.11 17.31 -55.37
CA GLU A 853 31.92 16.19 -55.83
C GLU A 853 32.43 15.34 -54.66
N ALA A 854 32.93 15.96 -53.59
CA ALA A 854 33.36 15.26 -52.38
C ALA A 854 32.21 14.54 -51.67
N TRP A 855 31.01 15.12 -51.65
CA TRP A 855 29.83 14.48 -51.09
C TRP A 855 29.37 13.29 -51.95
N GLY A 856 29.41 13.44 -53.27
CA GLY A 856 29.14 12.35 -54.22
C GLY A 856 30.11 11.18 -54.04
N ASP A 857 31.42 11.45 -53.89
CA ASP A 857 32.45 10.43 -53.62
C ASP A 857 32.17 9.67 -52.31
N HIS A 858 31.75 10.38 -51.26
CA HIS A 858 31.35 9.74 -50.00
C HIS A 858 30.09 8.86 -50.16
N LEU A 859 29.03 9.40 -50.77
CA LEU A 859 27.78 8.67 -51.01
C LEU A 859 27.98 7.42 -51.88
N PHE A 860 28.90 7.48 -52.86
CA PHE A 860 29.27 6.34 -53.67
C PHE A 860 29.96 5.25 -52.84
N GLY A 861 30.80 5.63 -51.87
CA GLY A 861 31.43 4.71 -50.92
C GLY A 861 30.46 4.03 -49.96
N GLU A 862 29.39 4.71 -49.54
CA GLU A 862 28.30 4.18 -48.71
C GLU A 862 27.24 3.39 -49.50
N GLU A 863 27.51 3.06 -50.77
CA GLU A 863 26.60 2.35 -51.67
C GLU A 863 25.25 3.07 -51.92
N SER A 864 25.14 4.35 -51.54
CA SER A 864 23.98 5.21 -51.81
C SER A 864 24.05 5.81 -53.21
N PHE A 865 24.09 4.92 -54.21
CA PHE A 865 24.46 5.27 -55.59
C PHE A 865 23.49 6.23 -56.29
N THR A 866 22.20 6.23 -55.95
CA THR A 866 21.22 7.17 -56.52
C THR A 866 21.47 8.61 -56.11
N ASP A 867 21.83 8.81 -54.84
CA ASP A 867 22.11 10.12 -54.27
C ASP A 867 23.50 10.58 -54.69
N ALA A 868 24.48 9.66 -54.77
CA ALA A 868 25.79 9.92 -55.35
C ALA A 868 25.68 10.42 -56.80
N ALA A 869 24.89 9.74 -57.64
CA ALA A 869 24.66 10.15 -59.02
C ALA A 869 24.06 11.56 -59.11
N SER A 870 23.11 11.88 -58.22
CA SER A 870 22.48 13.20 -58.15
C SER A 870 23.48 14.28 -57.72
N ALA A 871 24.34 14.00 -56.73
CA ALA A 871 25.40 14.90 -56.29
C ALA A 871 26.44 15.15 -57.39
N TYR A 872 26.82 14.12 -58.15
CA TYR A 872 27.74 14.24 -59.29
C TYR A 872 27.13 15.05 -60.45
N LEU A 873 25.83 14.93 -60.70
CA LEU A 873 25.14 15.77 -61.68
C LEU A 873 25.17 17.26 -61.28
N CYS A 874 25.00 17.56 -59.99
CA CYS A 874 25.06 18.94 -59.48
C CYS A 874 26.43 19.62 -59.67
N CYS A 875 27.52 18.85 -59.76
CA CYS A 875 28.87 19.37 -60.06
C CYS A 875 29.34 19.08 -61.50
N SER A 876 28.46 18.60 -62.38
CA SER A 876 28.78 18.22 -63.78
C SER A 876 29.86 17.13 -63.92
N SER A 877 30.05 16.27 -62.91
CA SER A 877 30.94 15.11 -62.95
C SER A 877 30.24 13.91 -63.61
N LEU A 878 30.01 14.03 -64.92
CA LEU A 878 29.15 13.11 -65.68
C LEU A 878 29.66 11.67 -65.72
N GLU A 879 30.97 11.45 -65.77
CA GLU A 879 31.55 10.09 -65.78
C GLU A 879 31.30 9.35 -64.45
N LYS A 880 31.45 10.05 -63.33
CA LYS A 880 31.15 9.51 -61.99
C LYS A 880 29.65 9.27 -61.81
N ALA A 881 28.80 10.17 -62.31
CA ALA A 881 27.35 10.00 -62.31
C ALA A 881 26.90 8.76 -63.10
N LEU A 882 27.49 8.53 -64.28
CA LEU A 882 27.21 7.35 -65.10
C LEU A 882 27.56 6.06 -64.37
N LYS A 883 28.76 6.02 -63.75
CA LYS A 883 29.20 4.89 -62.94
C LYS A 883 28.26 4.62 -61.76
N ALA A 884 27.82 5.66 -61.07
CA ALA A 884 26.87 5.55 -59.97
C ALA A 884 25.51 4.98 -60.41
N TYR A 885 24.94 5.48 -61.52
CA TYR A 885 23.69 4.91 -62.03
C TYR A 885 23.81 3.45 -62.48
N ARG A 886 24.98 3.04 -63.00
CA ARG A 886 25.24 1.64 -63.36
C ARG A 886 25.28 0.76 -62.11
N SER A 887 25.92 1.22 -61.03
CA SER A 887 25.98 0.49 -59.76
C SER A 887 24.61 0.25 -59.10
N CYS A 888 23.62 1.14 -59.27
CA CYS A 888 22.24 0.91 -58.78
C CYS A 888 21.30 0.29 -59.82
N ASN A 889 21.81 -0.19 -60.96
CA ASN A 889 21.02 -0.77 -62.04
C ASN A 889 19.92 0.17 -62.57
N ASN A 890 20.13 1.48 -62.49
CA ASN A 890 19.22 2.47 -63.04
C ASN A 890 19.58 2.76 -64.50
N TRP A 891 19.20 1.84 -65.39
CA TRP A 891 19.50 1.91 -66.81
C TRP A 891 19.00 3.21 -67.48
N LYS A 892 17.88 3.78 -67.00
CA LYS A 892 17.37 5.08 -67.48
C LYS A 892 18.35 6.20 -67.15
N GLY A 893 18.86 6.22 -65.92
CA GLY A 893 19.90 7.16 -65.48
C GLY A 893 21.19 7.01 -66.29
N VAL A 894 21.64 5.77 -66.51
CA VAL A 894 22.82 5.47 -67.34
C VAL A 894 22.66 6.01 -68.76
N LEU A 895 21.54 5.71 -69.43
CA LEU A 895 21.29 6.16 -70.81
C LEU A 895 21.05 7.69 -70.90
N THR A 896 20.52 8.31 -69.84
CA THR A 896 20.38 9.76 -69.75
C THR A 896 21.75 10.44 -69.66
N VAL A 897 22.64 9.96 -68.78
CA VAL A 897 24.00 10.51 -68.64
C VAL A 897 24.85 10.20 -69.87
N ALA A 898 24.68 9.03 -70.51
CA ALA A 898 25.27 8.70 -71.80
C ALA A 898 24.89 9.71 -72.90
N GLY A 899 23.64 10.18 -72.89
CA GLY A 899 23.17 11.26 -73.76
C GLY A 899 23.85 12.60 -73.44
N LEU A 900 23.96 12.97 -72.16
CA LEU A 900 24.67 14.18 -71.73
C LEU A 900 26.16 14.17 -72.08
N LEU A 901 26.79 12.99 -72.10
CA LEU A 901 28.18 12.77 -72.54
C LEU A 901 28.34 12.75 -74.07
N ASN A 902 27.26 12.86 -74.85
CA ASN A 902 27.26 12.76 -76.31
C ASN A 902 27.97 11.50 -76.85
N LEU A 903 27.69 10.33 -76.24
CA LEU A 903 28.25 9.06 -76.72
C LEU A 903 27.83 8.78 -78.18
N SER A 904 28.75 8.21 -78.97
CA SER A 904 28.45 7.81 -80.35
C SER A 904 27.38 6.70 -80.40
N LYS A 905 26.61 6.64 -81.49
CA LYS A 905 25.54 5.65 -81.66
C LYS A 905 26.01 4.20 -81.48
N GLU A 906 27.23 3.90 -81.92
CA GLU A 906 27.85 2.57 -81.78
C GLU A 906 28.11 2.22 -80.31
N LYS A 907 28.66 3.16 -79.53
CA LYS A 907 28.91 2.96 -78.09
C LYS A 907 27.61 2.87 -77.29
N LEU A 908 26.59 3.62 -77.69
CA LEU A 908 25.27 3.56 -77.06
C LEU A 908 24.59 2.22 -77.30
N LEU A 909 24.68 1.68 -78.53
CA LEU A 909 24.21 0.33 -78.85
C LEU A 909 24.94 -0.73 -78.04
N GLN A 910 26.27 -0.65 -77.93
CA GLN A 910 27.05 -1.57 -77.09
C GLN A 910 26.61 -1.51 -75.62
N LEU A 911 26.49 -0.31 -75.05
CA LEU A 911 26.03 -0.10 -73.68
C LEU A 911 24.61 -0.65 -73.45
N ALA A 912 23.71 -0.50 -74.43
CA ALA A 912 22.35 -1.03 -74.35
C ALA A 912 22.32 -2.57 -74.34
N HIS A 913 23.19 -3.24 -75.10
CA HIS A 913 23.32 -4.71 -75.05
C HIS A 913 23.88 -5.18 -73.71
N GLU A 914 24.93 -4.53 -73.21
CA GLU A 914 25.50 -4.83 -71.88
C GLU A 914 24.43 -4.71 -70.77
N LEU A 915 23.60 -3.64 -70.81
CA LEU A 915 22.51 -3.46 -69.85
C LEU A 915 21.42 -4.53 -69.96
N CYS A 916 21.14 -5.05 -71.16
CA CYS A 916 20.17 -6.15 -71.32
C CYS A 916 20.65 -7.43 -70.63
N GLU A 917 21.93 -7.78 -70.82
CA GLU A 917 22.55 -8.95 -70.18
C GLU A 917 22.60 -8.80 -68.65
N GLU A 918 23.02 -7.62 -68.16
CA GLU A 918 23.06 -7.30 -66.72
C GLU A 918 21.67 -7.41 -66.08
N LEU A 919 20.63 -6.84 -66.70
CA LEU A 919 19.26 -6.90 -66.18
C LEU A 919 18.65 -8.31 -66.23
N GLN A 920 19.04 -9.12 -67.21
CA GLN A 920 18.64 -10.52 -67.28
C GLN A 920 19.26 -11.33 -66.13
N ALA A 921 20.57 -11.15 -65.87
CA ALA A 921 21.27 -11.81 -64.76
C ALA A 921 20.68 -11.42 -63.39
N LEU A 922 20.15 -10.21 -63.26
CA LEU A 922 19.48 -9.70 -62.04
C LEU A 922 18.01 -10.14 -61.89
N GLY A 923 17.48 -10.94 -62.83
CA GLY A 923 16.09 -11.41 -62.78
C GLY A 923 15.05 -10.32 -63.12
N LYS A 924 15.44 -9.28 -63.87
CA LYS A 924 14.54 -8.21 -64.35
C LYS A 924 14.36 -8.23 -65.89
N PRO A 925 13.92 -9.34 -66.48
CA PRO A 925 13.84 -9.45 -67.94
C PRO A 925 12.83 -8.48 -68.58
N ALA A 926 11.78 -8.04 -67.87
CA ALA A 926 10.85 -7.03 -68.41
C ALA A 926 11.51 -5.67 -68.70
N GLU A 927 12.54 -5.30 -67.94
CA GLU A 927 13.30 -4.05 -68.18
C GLU A 927 14.30 -4.24 -69.34
N ALA A 928 14.96 -5.40 -69.41
CA ALA A 928 15.82 -5.78 -70.53
C ALA A 928 15.03 -5.79 -71.86
N ALA A 929 13.78 -6.27 -71.85
CA ALA A 929 12.89 -6.25 -73.01
C ALA A 929 12.67 -4.84 -73.57
N LYS A 930 12.49 -3.84 -72.69
CA LYS A 930 12.30 -2.44 -73.09
C LYS A 930 13.55 -1.87 -73.74
N ILE A 931 14.73 -2.13 -73.16
CA ILE A 931 16.00 -1.69 -73.74
C ILE A 931 16.24 -2.35 -75.10
N ALA A 932 16.00 -3.66 -75.21
CA ALA A 932 16.14 -4.40 -76.46
C ALA A 932 15.24 -3.84 -77.58
N LEU A 933 14.01 -3.44 -77.26
CA LEU A 933 13.07 -2.87 -78.23
C LEU A 933 13.38 -1.41 -78.60
N GLU A 934 13.60 -0.57 -77.60
CA GLU A 934 13.72 0.89 -77.77
C GLU A 934 15.11 1.30 -78.27
N TYR A 935 16.17 0.64 -77.81
CA TYR A 935 17.56 1.02 -78.08
C TYR A 935 18.29 0.04 -79.00
N CYS A 936 18.05 -1.27 -78.86
CA CYS A 936 18.71 -2.28 -79.72
C CYS A 936 17.90 -2.62 -80.98
N HIS A 937 16.62 -2.24 -81.04
CA HIS A 937 15.67 -2.63 -82.10
C HIS A 937 15.55 -4.15 -82.34
N ASP A 938 15.82 -4.96 -81.31
CA ASP A 938 15.71 -6.42 -81.34
C ASP A 938 14.36 -6.88 -80.78
N VAL A 939 13.42 -7.08 -81.70
CA VAL A 939 12.05 -7.51 -81.41
C VAL A 939 12.00 -8.96 -80.91
N HIS A 940 12.90 -9.83 -81.38
CA HIS A 940 12.88 -11.24 -80.99
C HIS A 940 13.32 -11.37 -79.53
N SER A 941 14.49 -10.81 -79.19
CA SER A 941 14.97 -10.83 -77.80
C SER A 941 14.02 -10.08 -76.86
N GLY A 942 13.41 -8.97 -77.30
CA GLY A 942 12.39 -8.26 -76.53
C GLY A 942 11.18 -9.12 -76.15
N ILE A 943 10.64 -9.90 -77.09
CA ILE A 943 9.51 -10.81 -76.83
C ILE A 943 9.94 -11.97 -75.93
N MET A 944 11.12 -12.56 -76.17
CA MET A 944 11.66 -13.64 -75.31
C MET A 944 11.88 -13.17 -73.87
N TYR A 945 12.34 -11.93 -73.69
CA TYR A 945 12.47 -11.33 -72.38
C TYR A 945 11.11 -11.10 -71.71
N PHE A 946 10.08 -10.61 -72.41
CA PHE A 946 8.73 -10.53 -71.83
C PHE A 946 8.13 -11.89 -71.48
N ILE A 947 8.38 -12.93 -72.28
CA ILE A 947 8.02 -14.32 -71.95
C ILE A 947 8.68 -14.76 -70.64
N SER A 948 10.00 -14.54 -70.52
CA SER A 948 10.72 -14.88 -69.28
C SER A 948 10.28 -14.06 -68.06
N ALA A 949 9.78 -12.84 -68.29
CA ALA A 949 9.17 -12.00 -67.26
C ALA A 949 7.73 -12.40 -66.88
N ARG A 950 7.11 -13.32 -67.63
CA ARG A 950 5.68 -13.67 -67.55
C ARG A 950 4.74 -12.50 -67.85
N GLU A 951 5.21 -11.51 -68.60
CA GLU A 951 4.45 -10.34 -69.05
C GLU A 951 3.73 -10.68 -70.37
N TRP A 952 2.78 -11.62 -70.29
CA TRP A 952 2.16 -12.25 -71.47
C TRP A 952 1.41 -11.25 -72.36
N GLU A 953 0.71 -10.29 -71.75
CA GLU A 953 -0.04 -9.27 -72.49
C GLU A 953 0.88 -8.36 -73.29
N GLU A 954 2.02 -7.97 -72.70
CA GLU A 954 2.99 -7.10 -73.36
C GLU A 954 3.76 -7.85 -74.45
N ALA A 955 4.12 -9.12 -74.21
CA ALA A 955 4.70 -9.99 -75.22
C ALA A 955 3.77 -10.15 -76.44
N LEU A 956 2.47 -10.36 -76.23
CA LEU A 956 1.46 -10.44 -77.30
C LEU A 956 1.30 -9.10 -78.00
N ARG A 957 1.17 -8.00 -77.25
CA ARG A 957 1.01 -6.65 -77.82
C ARG A 957 2.18 -6.30 -78.74
N VAL A 958 3.42 -6.54 -78.31
CA VAL A 958 4.63 -6.32 -79.11
C VAL A 958 4.71 -7.29 -80.30
N GLY A 959 4.35 -8.56 -80.11
CA GLY A 959 4.28 -9.56 -81.18
C GLY A 959 3.30 -9.17 -82.30
N PHE A 960 2.10 -8.71 -81.95
CA PHE A 960 1.12 -8.18 -82.89
C PHE A 960 1.57 -6.86 -83.52
N LEU A 961 2.16 -5.95 -82.74
CA LEU A 961 2.64 -4.64 -83.20
C LEU A 961 3.67 -4.78 -84.33
N HIS A 962 4.58 -5.76 -84.22
CA HIS A 962 5.63 -6.02 -85.21
C HIS A 962 5.27 -7.11 -86.24
N GLY A 963 4.04 -7.64 -86.23
CA GLY A 963 3.55 -8.61 -87.21
C GLY A 963 4.27 -9.95 -87.21
N ARG A 964 4.77 -10.43 -86.06
CA ARG A 964 5.55 -11.68 -85.94
C ARG A 964 4.69 -12.85 -85.43
N GLU A 965 3.90 -13.46 -86.32
CA GLU A 965 2.98 -14.57 -85.96
C GLU A 965 3.65 -15.80 -85.32
N ALA A 966 4.88 -16.12 -85.73
CA ALA A 966 5.64 -17.22 -85.15
C ALA A 966 5.89 -17.04 -83.63
N LEU A 967 6.17 -15.80 -83.20
CA LEU A 967 6.44 -15.48 -81.80
C LEU A 967 5.17 -15.44 -80.96
N ILE A 968 4.01 -15.14 -81.56
CA ILE A 968 2.72 -15.19 -80.87
C ILE A 968 2.39 -16.62 -80.43
N SER A 969 2.72 -17.61 -81.27
CA SER A 969 2.56 -19.02 -80.93
C SER A 969 3.49 -19.45 -79.79
N GLU A 970 4.71 -18.91 -79.75
CA GLU A 970 5.68 -19.14 -78.69
C GLU A 970 5.21 -18.59 -77.33
N VAL A 971 4.66 -17.36 -77.31
CA VAL A 971 4.03 -16.77 -76.11
C VAL A 971 2.89 -17.65 -75.59
N LYS A 972 2.03 -18.16 -76.49
CA LYS A 972 0.91 -19.03 -76.12
C LYS A 972 1.37 -20.34 -75.49
N ASN A 973 2.40 -20.96 -76.08
CA ASN A 973 2.95 -22.22 -75.58
C ASN A 973 3.61 -22.02 -74.20
N ALA A 974 4.42 -20.96 -74.05
CA ALA A 974 5.09 -20.64 -72.79
C ALA A 974 4.08 -20.30 -71.67
N ALA A 975 2.99 -19.61 -71.97
CA ALA A 975 1.94 -19.32 -70.99
C ALA A 975 1.22 -20.61 -70.52
N ALA A 976 0.94 -21.53 -71.45
CA ALA A 976 0.31 -22.81 -71.12
C ALA A 976 1.23 -23.71 -70.28
N GLU A 977 2.52 -23.75 -70.61
CA GLU A 977 3.53 -24.46 -69.83
C GLU A 977 3.66 -23.87 -68.42
N CYS A 978 3.71 -22.54 -68.29
CA CYS A 978 3.76 -21.86 -67.00
C CYS A 978 2.52 -22.17 -66.14
N ALA A 979 1.32 -22.19 -66.73
CA ALA A 979 0.09 -22.57 -66.04
C ALA A 979 0.15 -24.02 -65.51
N SER A 980 0.67 -24.95 -66.32
CA SER A 980 0.86 -26.35 -65.89
C SER A 980 1.82 -26.47 -64.71
N VAL A 981 2.92 -25.71 -64.71
CA VAL A 981 3.89 -25.69 -63.59
C VAL A 981 3.25 -25.15 -62.32
N LEU A 982 2.53 -24.02 -62.40
CA LEU A 982 1.89 -23.41 -61.23
C LEU A 982 0.80 -24.30 -60.61
N ILE A 983 0.04 -25.02 -61.42
CA ILE A 983 -0.95 -26.00 -60.94
C ILE A 983 -0.25 -27.12 -60.16
N SER A 984 0.85 -27.67 -60.70
CA SER A 984 1.63 -28.71 -60.03
C SER A 984 2.23 -28.22 -58.70
N GLU A 985 2.75 -26.99 -58.64
CA GLU A 985 3.29 -26.40 -57.41
C GLU A 985 2.21 -26.20 -56.34
N TYR A 986 1.00 -25.79 -56.75
CA TYR A 986 -0.14 -25.63 -55.84
C TYR A 986 -0.57 -26.96 -55.24
N GLU A 987 -0.68 -28.02 -56.05
CA GLU A 987 -1.01 -29.37 -55.59
C GLU A 987 0.03 -29.89 -54.57
N GLU A 988 1.33 -29.71 -54.86
CA GLU A 988 2.41 -30.07 -53.93
C GLU A 988 2.35 -29.25 -52.62
N GLY A 989 1.99 -27.96 -52.71
CA GLY A 989 1.81 -27.08 -51.56
C GLY A 989 0.71 -27.56 -50.61
N VAL A 990 -0.44 -27.98 -51.16
CA VAL A 990 -1.56 -28.53 -50.37
C VAL A 990 -1.12 -29.79 -49.62
N GLU A 991 -0.36 -30.69 -50.27
CA GLU A 991 0.19 -31.87 -49.59
C GLU A 991 1.16 -31.51 -48.46
N LYS A 992 2.07 -30.54 -48.70
CA LYS A 992 3.05 -30.08 -47.70
C LYS A 992 2.35 -29.53 -46.45
N VAL A 993 1.30 -28.71 -46.63
CA VAL A 993 0.52 -28.16 -45.50
C VAL A 993 -0.12 -29.27 -44.67
N GLY A 994 -0.71 -30.28 -45.32
CA GLY A 994 -1.26 -31.45 -44.63
C GLY A 994 -0.21 -32.20 -43.80
N LYS A 995 0.96 -32.47 -44.40
CA LYS A 995 2.09 -33.14 -43.74
C LYS A 995 2.60 -32.34 -42.52
N TYR A 996 2.74 -31.02 -42.64
CA TYR A 996 3.22 -30.18 -41.54
C TYR A 996 2.20 -30.01 -40.40
N LEU A 997 0.90 -29.92 -40.71
CA LEU A 997 -0.16 -29.85 -39.70
C LEU A 997 -0.20 -31.13 -38.87
N ALA A 998 -0.11 -32.30 -39.50
CA ALA A 998 -0.05 -33.58 -38.80
C ALA A 998 1.17 -33.65 -37.87
N ARG A 999 2.36 -33.23 -38.34
CA ARG A 999 3.57 -33.16 -37.51
C ARG A 999 3.42 -32.20 -36.33
N TYR A 1000 2.83 -31.02 -36.55
CA TYR A 1000 2.60 -30.02 -35.49
C TYR A 1000 1.71 -30.58 -34.37
N LEU A 1001 0.59 -31.22 -34.73
CA LEU A 1001 -0.33 -31.83 -33.75
C LEU A 1001 0.37 -32.94 -32.93
N ALA A 1002 1.16 -33.79 -33.58
CA ALA A 1002 1.93 -34.83 -32.90
C ALA A 1002 2.97 -34.27 -31.91
N VAL A 1003 3.70 -33.21 -32.30
CA VAL A 1003 4.67 -32.53 -31.42
C VAL A 1003 3.97 -31.87 -30.22
N ARG A 1004 2.82 -31.24 -30.44
CA ARG A 1004 2.03 -30.61 -29.38
C ARG A 1004 1.53 -31.63 -28.35
N GLN A 1005 1.03 -32.78 -28.80
CA GLN A 1005 0.62 -33.87 -27.90
C GLN A 1005 1.79 -34.41 -27.08
N ARG A 1006 2.97 -34.62 -27.69
CA ARG A 1006 4.17 -35.07 -26.96
C ARG A 1006 4.60 -34.07 -25.88
N ARG A 1007 4.56 -32.77 -26.15
CA ARG A 1007 4.89 -31.73 -25.15
C ARG A 1007 3.91 -31.71 -23.97
N LEU A 1008 2.61 -31.88 -24.22
CA LEU A 1008 1.59 -31.98 -23.16
C LEU A 1008 1.80 -33.24 -22.30
N ALA A 1009 2.10 -34.37 -22.92
CA ALA A 1009 2.40 -35.61 -22.20
C ALA A 1009 3.68 -35.49 -21.35
N LEU A 1010 4.74 -34.84 -21.86
CA LEU A 1010 5.96 -34.59 -21.13
C LEU A 1010 5.73 -33.66 -19.93
N ALA A 1011 4.94 -32.60 -20.11
CA ALA A 1011 4.59 -31.67 -19.02
C ALA A 1011 3.78 -32.35 -17.91
N ALA A 1012 2.87 -33.26 -18.26
CA ALA A 1012 2.13 -34.06 -17.29
C ALA A 1012 3.05 -35.02 -16.50
N LYS A 1013 4.05 -35.60 -17.15
CA LYS A 1013 5.03 -36.51 -16.53
C LYS A 1013 5.98 -35.80 -15.56
N LEU A 1014 6.44 -34.59 -15.92
CA LEU A 1014 7.27 -33.77 -15.02
C LEU A 1014 6.50 -33.33 -13.76
N GLN A 1015 5.19 -33.07 -13.87
CA GLN A 1015 4.34 -32.76 -12.71
C GLN A 1015 4.06 -33.96 -11.80
N SER A 1016 4.08 -35.19 -12.31
CA SER A 1016 3.97 -36.38 -11.47
C SER A 1016 5.27 -36.69 -10.74
N ASP A 1017 6.42 -36.48 -11.39
CA ASP A 1017 7.74 -36.75 -10.80
C ASP A 1017 8.11 -35.72 -9.71
N GLU A 1018 7.70 -34.45 -9.80
CA GLU A 1018 7.91 -33.46 -8.71
C GLU A 1018 7.10 -33.76 -7.43
N ARG A 1019 6.07 -34.62 -7.49
CA ARG A 1019 5.26 -35.01 -6.32
C ARG A 1019 5.77 -36.27 -5.61
N SER A 1020 6.75 -36.98 -6.18
CA SER A 1020 7.28 -38.23 -5.63
C SER A 1020 8.71 -38.16 -5.09
N VAL A 1021 9.34 -36.96 -5.02
CA VAL A 1021 10.71 -36.80 -4.49
C VAL A 1021 10.69 -36.44 -2.99
N ASN A 1022 10.13 -37.32 -2.17
CA ASN A 1022 10.22 -37.24 -0.70
C ASN A 1022 10.22 -38.61 -0.02
N ASP A 1023 10.77 -39.63 -0.68
CA ASP A 1023 11.23 -40.84 -0.02
C ASP A 1023 12.52 -41.32 -0.68
N ASP A 1024 13.43 -41.78 0.18
CA ASP A 1024 14.82 -42.16 -0.04
C ASP A 1024 15.01 -43.18 -1.18
N ASP A 1025 16.08 -43.00 -1.98
CA ASP A 1025 17.11 -44.03 -2.19
C ASP A 1025 18.24 -43.50 -3.10
N ASP A 1026 19.45 -43.47 -2.52
CA ASP A 1026 20.72 -43.47 -3.22
C ASP A 1026 20.89 -44.83 -3.94
N ASP A 1027 20.87 -44.86 -5.28
CA ASP A 1027 21.84 -45.67 -6.05
C ASP A 1027 21.80 -45.42 -7.57
N ALA A 1028 22.96 -45.65 -8.18
CA ALA A 1028 23.18 -45.92 -9.61
C ALA A 1028 23.06 -44.78 -10.66
N SER A 1029 24.20 -44.13 -10.87
CA SER A 1029 24.96 -44.08 -12.14
C SER A 1029 24.26 -44.17 -13.51
N GLU A 1030 24.73 -43.29 -14.40
CA GLU A 1030 25.14 -43.56 -15.79
C GLU A 1030 24.13 -43.48 -16.96
N THR A 1031 24.56 -42.70 -17.96
CA THR A 1031 24.29 -42.77 -19.41
C THR A 1031 22.94 -42.26 -19.97
N SER A 1032 22.96 -41.14 -20.69
CA SER A 1032 23.38 -41.16 -22.10
C SER A 1032 23.19 -39.78 -22.75
N SER A 1033 24.33 -39.16 -23.05
CA SER A 1033 24.47 -38.17 -24.11
C SER A 1033 24.24 -38.85 -25.47
N THR A 1034 23.04 -38.75 -26.02
CA THR A 1034 22.79 -38.96 -27.46
C THR A 1034 21.61 -38.11 -27.90
N PHE A 1035 21.85 -36.95 -28.52
CA PHE A 1035 21.08 -36.45 -29.67
C PHE A 1035 21.74 -35.22 -30.30
N SER A 1036 22.97 -35.40 -30.77
CA SER A 1036 23.49 -34.67 -31.93
C SER A 1036 23.28 -35.59 -33.14
N GLY A 1037 22.44 -35.17 -34.09
CA GLY A 1037 22.17 -35.97 -35.28
C GLY A 1037 21.13 -35.36 -36.20
N MET A 1038 21.65 -34.69 -37.24
CA MET A 1038 21.00 -34.40 -38.53
C MET A 1038 20.14 -33.14 -38.64
N SER A 1039 20.86 -32.03 -38.83
CA SER A 1039 20.54 -31.09 -39.92
C SER A 1039 20.75 -31.81 -41.25
N ALA A 1040 19.70 -31.90 -42.04
CA ALA A 1040 19.76 -32.16 -43.46
C ALA A 1040 18.64 -31.31 -44.06
N TYR A 1041 18.94 -30.06 -44.41
CA TYR A 1041 18.33 -29.21 -45.47
C TYR A 1041 18.86 -27.77 -45.29
N THR A 1042 20.07 -27.54 -45.77
CA THR A 1042 20.54 -26.23 -46.25
C THR A 1042 21.40 -26.49 -47.48
N LEU A 1043 20.76 -26.47 -48.64
CA LEU A 1043 21.22 -26.00 -49.95
C LEU A 1043 20.07 -26.29 -50.93
N GLY A 1044 19.38 -25.22 -51.36
CA GLY A 1044 18.15 -25.23 -52.15
C GLY A 1044 17.15 -24.27 -51.57
#